data_AF-A0A1B6QCA8-F1
#
_entry.id   AF-A0A1B6QCA8-F1
#
_cell.length_a   1.000
_cell.length_b   1.000
_cell.length_c   1.000
_cell.angle_alpha   90.00
_cell.angle_beta   90.00
_cell.angle_gamma   90.00
#
_symmetry.space_group_name_H-M   'P 1'
#
loop_
_entity.id
_entity.type
_entity.pdbx_description
1 polymer ?
#
loop_
_entity_poly.entity_id
_entity_poly.type
_entity_poly.pdbx_seq_one_letter_code
_entity_poly.pdbx_strand_id
1 'polypeptide(L)'
;MPPPPPTGEPKRRRLLSLMAVYPSESIAPAPVFSSLLALAADLSSQGFGADAGAFPVLRRGLRQAVRIAGLLLAFLEEIQDVTATKTAALPSSAVLGLTELHVAMQKLRFLLSDCARRGARLWVLVNAGLAASELRVILGSVAAAVDALPKEVVDASVEAGELARLMSEHAWRAAVRPDAGDERAARSVRSILEQFKSGVSPDAEDVRRVLEHIGVRSWSDCSEEIAFLEDELRTRLDGGAGGDSSSSSSSSDAVLINSLMAFMVYCRVVLFDQIDANPKVDAASRPPARCPDWLRPETLQCPITLDLMTDPVTVSTGQTYDRESITRWIKAGCCTCPVTGERLRTADVVPNAALRGIIERMLLSNGVSLPDRSISGHRHGALGDTAVAFGPAAAGAARLAVAYTVAQISTGSTAERRKATCEARKLSKHSVFYRACLVEANAVPWLLCLLSSTDASVQDNAVACLLNLSKHPRGRAALFEAGGVGLVVDVINVGARAEARQNAAAVLFYLSSNAEHAEEIGRIPEAIPTLVQLIRDGAHRGRKNAMVSLYGLLQCASNHGKAVAAGAVAALGGLLLSVSVVDRDRDDDLASDAVTLLARLAEQPAGAQAVLARPGLVARVVEALATSASRSGKDHCVALLVSLCRHGGDKVVALLGRMPGLMSSLYTMVADGGSPQTCKRARALLNLIHRHYEMDGQPASASAASEAGERVVRVL
;
A
#
# COMPACT_ATOMS: atom_id res chain seq x y z
N MET A 1 51.79 -3.08 -5.28
CA MET A 1 50.36 -3.44 -5.12
C MET A 1 50.03 -3.37 -3.65
N PRO A 2 49.25 -2.37 -3.18
CA PRO A 2 48.69 -2.43 -1.84
C PRO A 2 47.63 -3.54 -1.80
N PRO A 3 47.41 -4.19 -0.64
CA PRO A 3 46.43 -5.26 -0.52
C PRO A 3 45.01 -4.73 -0.79
N PRO A 4 44.10 -5.57 -1.34
CA PRO A 4 42.70 -5.19 -1.49
C PRO A 4 42.09 -4.92 -0.11
N PRO A 5 41.15 -3.96 0.01
CA PRO A 5 40.49 -3.70 1.28
C PRO A 5 39.69 -4.94 1.73
N PRO A 6 39.62 -5.21 3.05
CA PRO A 6 38.92 -6.37 3.57
C PRO A 6 37.43 -6.32 3.18
N THR A 7 36.96 -7.38 2.54
CA THR A 7 35.56 -7.62 2.22
C THR A 7 34.78 -7.87 3.51
N GLY A 8 34.17 -6.83 4.07
CA GLY A 8 33.43 -6.98 5.32
C GLY A 8 32.86 -5.71 5.95
N GLU A 9 32.58 -4.66 5.18
CA GLU A 9 31.83 -3.51 5.72
C GLU A 9 30.33 -3.61 5.39
N PRO A 10 29.43 -3.45 6.38
CA PRO A 10 28.00 -3.49 6.16
C PRO A 10 27.57 -2.32 5.26
N LYS A 11 26.83 -2.63 4.20
CA LYS A 11 26.15 -1.64 3.34
C LYS A 11 25.00 -1.00 4.10
N ARG A 12 25.33 -0.10 5.04
CA ARG A 12 24.40 0.94 5.50
C ARG A 12 24.09 1.82 4.29
N ARG A 13 22.84 2.28 4.14
CA ARG A 13 22.57 3.49 3.37
C ARG A 13 23.22 4.65 4.14
N ARG A 14 24.51 4.89 3.87
CA ARG A 14 25.25 6.05 4.36
C ARG A 14 24.80 7.24 3.52
N LEU A 15 24.87 8.46 4.07
CA LEU A 15 25.02 9.66 3.23
C LEU A 15 26.08 9.32 2.17
N LEU A 16 25.84 9.60 0.90
CA LEU A 16 26.62 9.07 -0.24
C LEU A 16 26.32 7.60 -0.62
N SER A 17 25.05 7.18 -0.65
CA SER A 17 24.70 5.82 -1.08
C SER A 17 25.00 5.53 -2.56
N LEU A 18 25.24 6.58 -3.35
CA LEU A 18 25.67 6.46 -4.74
C LEU A 18 27.20 6.37 -4.79
N MET A 19 27.69 5.27 -5.34
CA MET A 19 29.12 5.12 -5.58
C MET A 19 29.55 6.08 -6.68
N ALA A 20 30.50 6.95 -6.36
CA ALA A 20 31.18 7.72 -7.39
C ALA A 20 31.89 6.76 -8.35
N VAL A 21 31.77 7.05 -9.64
CA VAL A 21 32.42 6.26 -10.68
C VAL A 21 33.87 6.71 -10.78
N TYR A 22 34.80 5.76 -10.72
CA TYR A 22 36.23 6.02 -10.90
C TYR A 22 36.57 5.94 -12.40
N PRO A 23 37.00 7.03 -13.05
CA PRO A 23 37.57 6.98 -14.40
C PRO A 23 38.70 5.95 -14.54
N SER A 24 38.84 5.32 -15.71
CA SER A 24 39.95 4.40 -15.98
C SER A 24 41.31 5.11 -15.86
N GLU A 25 42.32 4.46 -15.28
CA GLU A 25 43.69 5.00 -15.22
C GLU A 25 44.28 5.30 -16.61
N SER A 26 43.76 4.65 -17.65
CA SER A 26 44.16 4.83 -19.05
C SER A 26 43.35 5.88 -19.82
N ILE A 27 42.42 6.58 -19.17
CA ILE A 27 41.58 7.58 -19.83
C ILE A 27 42.42 8.79 -20.27
N ALA A 28 42.10 9.34 -21.44
CA ALA A 28 42.68 10.61 -21.86
C ALA A 28 42.29 11.73 -20.86
N PRO A 29 43.15 12.74 -20.63
CA PRO A 29 42.85 13.83 -19.68
C PRO A 29 41.61 14.66 -20.07
N ALA A 30 41.38 14.89 -21.37
CA ALA A 30 40.37 15.82 -21.86
C ALA A 30 38.92 15.43 -21.49
N PRO A 31 38.46 14.17 -21.63
CA PRO A 31 37.13 13.76 -21.16
C PRO A 31 36.91 13.95 -19.66
N VAL A 32 37.88 13.61 -18.82
CA VAL A 32 37.79 13.78 -17.35
C VAL A 32 37.72 15.26 -17.00
N PHE A 33 38.57 16.07 -17.63
CA PHE A 33 38.58 17.52 -17.45
C PHE A 33 37.25 18.17 -17.83
N SER A 34 36.69 17.84 -19.00
CA SER A 34 35.39 18.36 -19.45
C SER A 34 34.24 17.95 -18.50
N SER A 35 34.25 16.69 -18.04
CA SER A 35 33.25 16.23 -17.07
C SER A 35 33.41 16.90 -15.70
N LEU A 36 34.65 17.11 -15.25
CA LEU A 36 34.94 17.80 -14.00
C LEU A 36 34.50 19.26 -14.04
N LEU A 37 34.75 19.96 -15.16
CA LEU A 37 34.28 21.33 -15.40
C LEU A 37 32.76 21.41 -15.29
N ALA A 38 32.03 20.49 -15.94
CA ALA A 38 30.58 20.43 -15.87
C ALA A 38 30.06 20.13 -14.44
N LEU A 39 30.73 19.25 -13.71
CA LEU A 39 30.37 18.94 -12.30
C LEU A 39 30.63 20.15 -11.38
N ALA A 40 31.76 20.84 -11.53
CA ALA A 40 32.08 22.03 -10.76
C ALA A 40 31.06 23.14 -11.03
N ALA A 41 30.69 23.34 -12.30
CA ALA A 41 29.65 24.28 -12.73
C ALA A 41 28.27 23.97 -12.14
N ASP A 42 27.85 22.70 -12.14
CA ASP A 42 26.59 22.25 -11.53
C ASP A 42 26.57 22.58 -10.03
N LEU A 43 27.66 22.27 -9.33
CA LEU A 43 27.81 22.49 -7.89
C LEU A 43 27.87 23.98 -7.49
N SER A 44 28.50 24.81 -8.33
CA SER A 44 28.61 26.26 -8.11
C SER A 44 27.38 27.03 -8.60
N SER A 45 26.49 26.40 -9.37
CA SER A 45 25.30 27.04 -9.92
C SER A 45 24.36 27.55 -8.81
N GLN A 46 23.46 28.48 -9.18
CA GLN A 46 22.53 29.13 -8.25
C GLN A 46 21.63 28.14 -7.47
N GLY A 47 21.49 26.89 -7.92
CA GLY A 47 20.71 25.85 -7.25
C GLY A 47 21.20 25.48 -5.84
N PHE A 48 22.52 25.54 -5.59
CA PHE A 48 23.08 25.29 -4.26
C PHE A 48 23.63 26.56 -3.57
N GLY A 49 23.96 27.60 -4.35
CA GLY A 49 24.62 28.81 -3.84
C GLY A 49 23.70 29.97 -3.44
N ALA A 50 22.51 30.12 -4.05
CA ALA A 50 21.68 31.32 -3.91
C ALA A 50 20.51 31.17 -2.91
N ASP A 51 19.97 29.97 -2.74
CA ASP A 51 18.83 29.75 -1.85
C ASP A 51 19.29 29.58 -0.40
N ALA A 52 19.10 30.63 0.41
CA ALA A 52 19.40 30.60 1.83
C ALA A 52 18.61 29.54 2.61
N GLY A 53 17.53 28.99 2.03
CA GLY A 53 16.68 27.94 2.57
C GLY A 53 17.01 26.52 2.08
N ALA A 54 17.91 26.33 1.11
CA ALA A 54 18.23 25.00 0.57
C ALA A 54 18.89 24.06 1.60
N PHE A 55 19.60 24.64 2.58
CA PHE A 55 20.32 23.90 3.62
C PHE A 55 19.98 24.45 5.01
N PRO A 56 18.90 23.97 5.65
CA PRO A 56 18.54 24.40 7.01
C PRO A 56 19.50 23.86 8.07
N VAL A 57 20.23 22.78 7.78
CA VAL A 57 21.21 22.12 8.66
C VAL A 57 22.57 22.13 7.97
N LEU A 58 23.67 22.21 8.73
CA LEU A 58 25.06 22.25 8.22
C LEU A 58 25.31 23.39 7.24
N ARG A 59 24.59 24.50 7.41
CA ARG A 59 24.54 25.62 6.48
C ARG A 59 25.92 26.20 6.21
N ARG A 60 26.77 26.37 7.24
CA ARG A 60 28.12 26.93 7.06
C ARG A 60 29.03 25.99 6.28
N GLY A 61 29.04 24.71 6.66
CA GLY A 61 29.88 23.68 6.02
C GLY A 61 29.52 23.49 4.55
N LEU A 62 28.24 23.33 4.23
CA LEU A 62 27.79 23.09 2.85
C LEU A 62 28.00 24.32 1.96
N ARG A 63 27.82 25.55 2.48
CA ARG A 63 28.17 26.77 1.73
C ARG A 63 29.66 26.88 1.46
N GLN A 64 30.50 26.51 2.42
CA GLN A 64 31.94 26.48 2.20
C GLN A 64 32.31 25.48 1.10
N ALA A 65 31.64 24.33 1.06
CA ALA A 65 31.85 23.33 0.02
C ALA A 65 31.43 23.84 -1.38
N VAL A 66 30.28 24.51 -1.48
CA VAL A 66 29.83 25.16 -2.73
C VAL A 66 30.82 26.24 -3.18
N ARG A 67 31.37 27.03 -2.25
CA ARG A 67 32.42 28.02 -2.56
C ARG A 67 33.70 27.35 -3.08
N ILE A 68 34.13 26.25 -2.48
CA ILE A 68 35.30 25.48 -2.94
C ILE A 68 35.04 24.92 -4.35
N ALA A 69 33.83 24.43 -4.64
CA ALA A 69 33.46 24.01 -6.00
C ALA A 69 33.50 25.17 -7.00
N GLY A 70 33.09 26.38 -6.59
CA GLY A 70 33.22 27.59 -7.42
C GLY A 70 34.68 28.02 -7.67
N LEU A 71 35.56 27.88 -6.66
CA LEU A 71 37.01 28.10 -6.85
C LEU A 71 37.61 27.06 -7.80
N LEU A 72 37.19 25.80 -7.68
CA LEU A 72 37.59 24.74 -8.62
C LEU A 72 37.12 25.05 -10.04
N LEU A 73 35.87 25.52 -10.22
CA LEU A 73 35.37 25.93 -11.53
C LEU A 73 36.26 27.02 -12.15
N ALA A 74 36.52 28.10 -11.41
CA ALA A 74 37.36 29.20 -11.89
C ALA A 74 38.78 28.73 -12.26
N PHE A 75 39.35 27.83 -11.45
CA PHE A 75 40.66 27.21 -11.74
C PHE A 75 40.64 26.39 -13.04
N LEU A 76 39.58 25.62 -13.27
CA LEU A 76 39.44 24.80 -14.47
C LEU A 76 39.16 25.65 -15.73
N GLU A 77 38.37 26.72 -15.61
CA GLU A 77 38.15 27.68 -16.71
C GLU A 77 39.47 28.35 -17.12
N GLU A 78 40.28 28.78 -16.16
CA GLU A 78 41.60 29.35 -16.41
C GLU A 78 42.53 28.35 -17.13
N ILE A 79 42.57 27.09 -16.69
CA ILE A 79 43.34 26.03 -17.38
C ILE A 79 42.81 25.82 -18.81
N GLN A 80 41.50 25.85 -19.01
CA GLN A 80 40.88 25.69 -20.33
C GLN A 80 41.30 26.81 -21.29
N ASP A 81 41.32 28.06 -20.82
CA ASP A 81 41.72 29.22 -21.61
C ASP A 81 43.21 29.18 -21.97
N VAL A 82 44.07 28.81 -21.01
CA VAL A 82 45.51 28.66 -21.25
C VAL A 82 45.82 27.53 -22.23
N THR A 83 45.13 26.39 -22.12
CA THR A 83 45.33 25.25 -23.05
C THR A 83 44.82 25.55 -24.45
N ALA A 84 43.70 26.29 -24.57
CA ALA A 84 43.17 26.75 -25.86
C ALA A 84 44.10 27.76 -26.55
N THR A 85 44.68 28.71 -25.80
CA THR A 85 45.59 29.74 -26.35
C THR A 85 46.97 29.20 -26.71
N LYS A 86 47.53 28.28 -25.92
CA LYS A 86 48.87 27.69 -26.17
C LYS A 86 48.84 26.45 -27.07
N THR A 87 47.67 25.98 -27.52
CA THR A 87 47.50 24.69 -28.23
C THR A 87 48.19 23.52 -27.50
N ALA A 88 48.24 23.59 -26.18
CA ALA A 88 48.96 22.63 -25.34
C ALA A 88 47.99 21.58 -24.82
N ALA A 89 48.33 20.30 -25.01
CA ALA A 89 47.57 19.20 -24.44
C ALA A 89 47.86 19.08 -22.93
N LEU A 90 46.84 18.74 -22.14
CA LEU A 90 47.02 18.40 -20.73
C LEU A 90 47.97 17.18 -20.59
N PRO A 91 48.93 17.21 -19.66
CA PRO A 91 49.90 16.13 -19.52
C PRO A 91 49.23 14.87 -18.95
N SER A 92 49.68 13.69 -19.38
CA SER A 92 49.15 12.41 -18.86
C SER A 92 49.35 12.25 -17.35
N SER A 93 50.34 12.94 -16.76
CA SER A 93 50.57 12.99 -15.31
C SER A 93 49.43 13.67 -14.54
N ALA A 94 48.60 14.49 -15.21
CA ALA A 94 47.46 15.16 -14.58
C ALA A 94 46.24 14.25 -14.37
N VAL A 95 46.17 13.11 -15.07
CA VAL A 95 44.99 12.22 -15.06
C VAL A 95 44.64 11.77 -13.65
N LEU A 96 45.64 11.43 -12.82
CA LEU A 96 45.41 10.98 -11.45
C LEU A 96 44.74 12.07 -10.59
N GLY A 97 45.31 13.28 -10.56
CA GLY A 97 44.75 14.40 -9.79
C GLY A 97 43.36 14.84 -10.30
N LEU A 98 43.17 14.88 -11.63
CA LEU A 98 41.87 15.18 -12.24
C LEU A 98 40.81 14.11 -11.90
N THR A 99 41.22 12.85 -11.85
CA THR A 99 40.34 11.73 -11.50
C THR A 99 39.93 11.77 -10.03
N GLU A 100 40.86 12.03 -9.12
CA GLU A 100 40.55 12.18 -7.69
C GLU A 100 39.63 13.39 -7.43
N LEU A 101 39.88 14.51 -8.12
CA LEU A 101 38.98 15.67 -8.08
C LEU A 101 37.58 15.33 -8.60
N HIS A 102 37.49 14.58 -9.69
CA HIS A 102 36.22 14.15 -10.28
C HIS A 102 35.41 13.27 -9.34
N VAL A 103 36.05 12.29 -8.70
CA VAL A 103 35.42 11.42 -7.71
C VAL A 103 34.98 12.22 -6.47
N ALA A 104 35.82 13.14 -5.99
CA ALA A 104 35.48 14.01 -4.86
C ALA A 104 34.28 14.93 -5.18
N MET A 105 34.23 15.51 -6.38
CA MET A 105 33.10 16.34 -6.82
C MET A 105 31.81 15.55 -7.02
N GLN A 106 31.87 14.32 -7.55
CA GLN A 106 30.71 13.43 -7.60
C GLN A 106 30.15 13.16 -6.19
N LYS A 107 31.02 12.81 -5.24
CA LYS A 107 30.62 12.59 -3.84
C LYS A 107 30.04 13.86 -3.23
N LEU A 108 30.66 15.01 -3.45
CA LEU A 108 30.16 16.29 -2.95
C LEU A 108 28.74 16.58 -3.47
N ARG A 109 28.50 16.34 -4.76
CA ARG A 109 27.18 16.50 -5.39
C ARG A 109 26.14 15.60 -4.76
N PHE A 110 26.47 14.33 -4.50
CA PHE A 110 25.55 13.40 -3.83
C PHE A 110 25.22 13.87 -2.41
N LEU A 111 26.22 14.28 -1.64
CA LEU A 111 26.01 14.77 -0.27
C LEU A 111 25.14 16.03 -0.24
N LEU A 112 25.40 17.00 -1.12
CA LEU A 112 24.60 18.22 -1.23
C LEU A 112 23.16 17.89 -1.65
N SER A 113 22.98 16.95 -2.58
CA SER A 113 21.65 16.50 -3.01
C SER A 113 20.87 15.81 -1.87
N ASP A 114 21.55 14.98 -1.07
CA ASP A 114 20.96 14.32 0.10
C ASP A 114 20.57 15.34 1.17
N CYS A 115 21.42 16.34 1.43
CA CYS A 115 21.18 17.40 2.41
C CYS A 115 20.10 18.41 1.98
N ALA A 116 19.97 18.67 0.68
CA ALA A 116 18.94 19.55 0.10
C ALA A 116 17.62 18.81 -0.18
N ARG A 117 17.56 17.50 0.05
CA ARG A 117 16.39 16.70 -0.31
C ARG A 117 15.16 17.16 0.46
N ARG A 118 14.08 17.42 -0.28
CA ARG A 118 12.79 17.80 0.28
C ARG A 118 12.29 16.73 1.25
N GLY A 119 11.93 17.12 2.47
CA GLY A 119 11.51 16.22 3.53
C GLY A 119 12.65 15.55 4.33
N ALA A 120 13.91 15.81 4.02
CA ALA A 120 15.04 15.16 4.72
C ALA A 120 15.58 15.97 5.91
N ARG A 121 14.97 17.09 6.27
CA ARG A 121 15.60 18.12 7.12
C ARG A 121 15.80 17.63 8.55
N LEU A 122 14.79 16.98 9.13
CA LEU A 122 14.91 16.35 10.45
C LEU A 122 15.93 15.21 10.45
N TRP A 123 15.94 14.41 9.39
CA TRP A 123 16.88 13.29 9.25
C TRP A 123 18.33 13.76 9.17
N VAL A 124 18.59 14.81 8.38
CA VAL A 124 19.91 15.45 8.26
C VAL A 124 20.32 16.08 9.59
N LEU A 125 19.39 16.72 10.32
CA LEU A 125 19.67 17.28 11.65
C LEU A 125 20.19 16.21 12.63
N VAL A 126 19.47 15.09 12.74
CA VAL A 126 19.84 14.01 13.67
C VAL A 126 21.16 13.37 13.28
N ASN A 127 21.47 13.35 11.98
CA ASN A 127 22.72 12.82 11.43
C ASN A 127 23.77 13.90 11.08
N ALA A 128 23.63 15.12 11.63
CA ALA A 128 24.50 16.24 11.23
C ALA A 128 25.98 15.98 11.51
N GLY A 129 26.30 15.26 12.59
CA GLY A 129 27.68 14.86 12.89
C GLY A 129 28.27 13.93 11.82
N LEU A 130 27.48 12.99 11.30
CA LEU A 130 27.91 12.08 10.24
C LEU A 130 28.09 12.85 8.93
N ALA A 131 27.12 13.68 8.53
CA ALA A 131 27.22 14.51 7.34
C ALA A 131 28.42 15.48 7.39
N ALA A 132 28.71 16.07 8.55
CA ALA A 132 29.91 16.88 8.74
C ALA A 132 31.20 16.08 8.56
N SER A 133 31.24 14.84 9.04
CA SER A 133 32.40 13.95 8.89
C SER A 133 32.65 13.60 7.42
N GLU A 134 31.60 13.19 6.70
CA GLU A 134 31.70 12.88 5.27
C GLU A 134 32.13 14.09 4.46
N LEU A 135 31.56 15.27 4.73
CA LEU A 135 31.96 16.50 4.06
C LEU A 135 33.43 16.83 4.32
N ARG A 136 33.93 16.63 5.54
CA ARG A 136 35.34 16.86 5.87
C ARG A 136 36.26 15.92 5.08
N VAL A 137 35.89 14.64 4.95
CA VAL A 137 36.65 13.67 4.15
C VAL A 137 36.69 14.11 2.69
N ILE A 138 35.56 14.51 2.12
CA ILE A 138 35.48 14.98 0.73
C ILE A 138 36.37 16.22 0.52
N LEU A 139 36.25 17.23 1.38
CA LEU A 139 37.08 18.45 1.24
C LEU A 139 38.58 18.14 1.40
N GLY A 140 38.94 17.20 2.29
CA GLY A 140 40.32 16.71 2.39
C GLY A 140 40.80 16.02 1.11
N SER A 141 39.94 15.21 0.47
CA SER A 141 40.25 14.60 -0.84
C SER A 141 40.42 15.63 -1.94
N VAL A 142 39.61 16.70 -1.95
CA VAL A 142 39.79 17.82 -2.89
C VAL A 142 41.16 18.47 -2.69
N ALA A 143 41.50 18.83 -1.45
CA ALA A 143 42.77 19.49 -1.16
C ALA A 143 43.98 18.62 -1.58
N ALA A 144 43.98 17.34 -1.19
CA ALA A 144 45.03 16.40 -1.56
C ALA A 144 45.15 16.19 -3.07
N ALA A 145 44.02 16.17 -3.80
CA ALA A 145 44.02 16.00 -5.24
C ALA A 145 44.55 17.24 -5.98
N VAL A 146 44.26 18.46 -5.48
CA VAL A 146 44.85 19.71 -5.99
C VAL A 146 46.35 19.74 -5.74
N ASP A 147 46.80 19.39 -4.53
CA ASP A 147 48.23 19.36 -4.16
C ASP A 147 49.02 18.32 -4.98
N ALA A 148 48.35 17.28 -5.48
CA ALA A 148 48.94 16.23 -6.31
C ALA A 148 48.94 16.55 -7.81
N LEU A 149 48.35 17.67 -8.25
CA LEU A 149 48.39 18.07 -9.66
C LEU A 149 49.82 18.42 -10.10
N PRO A 150 50.21 18.13 -11.35
CA PRO A 150 51.51 18.52 -11.87
C PRO A 150 51.70 20.04 -11.86
N LYS A 151 52.92 20.51 -11.60
CA LYS A 151 53.24 21.95 -11.59
C LYS A 151 52.93 22.62 -12.92
N GLU A 152 53.05 21.89 -14.02
CA GLU A 152 52.72 22.37 -15.37
C GLU A 152 51.22 22.71 -15.52
N VAL A 153 50.36 22.12 -14.70
CA VAL A 153 48.92 22.38 -14.68
C VAL A 153 48.57 23.45 -13.64
N VAL A 154 49.20 23.40 -12.46
CA VAL A 154 48.95 24.37 -11.38
C VAL A 154 49.49 25.75 -11.73
N ASP A 155 50.69 25.84 -12.29
CA ASP A 155 51.37 27.09 -12.65
C ASP A 155 51.18 27.44 -14.14
N ALA A 156 50.05 26.99 -14.74
CA ALA A 156 49.74 27.26 -16.15
C ALA A 156 49.62 28.78 -16.45
N SER A 157 49.13 29.53 -15.45
CA SER A 157 49.12 30.99 -15.33
C SER A 157 49.34 31.38 -13.85
N VAL A 158 49.57 32.67 -13.58
CA VAL A 158 49.74 33.17 -12.19
C VAL A 158 48.42 33.03 -11.43
N GLU A 159 47.32 33.31 -12.12
CA GLU A 159 45.95 33.21 -11.64
C GLU A 159 45.58 31.76 -11.29
N ALA A 160 45.93 30.79 -12.14
CA ALA A 160 45.72 29.37 -11.86
C ALA A 160 46.47 28.91 -10.59
N GLY A 161 47.72 29.35 -10.42
CA GLY A 161 48.53 29.03 -9.24
C GLY A 161 47.96 29.62 -7.95
N GLU A 162 47.45 30.87 -8.00
CA GLU A 162 46.78 31.51 -6.87
C GLU A 162 45.47 30.79 -6.51
N LEU A 163 44.65 30.44 -7.51
CA LEU A 163 43.38 29.74 -7.31
C LEU A 163 43.59 28.33 -6.72
N ALA A 164 44.58 27.60 -7.21
CA ALA A 164 44.95 26.28 -6.68
C ALA A 164 45.40 26.37 -5.20
N ARG A 165 46.26 27.34 -4.87
CA ARG A 165 46.72 27.56 -3.49
C ARG A 165 45.56 27.94 -2.57
N LEU A 166 44.71 28.88 -3.00
CA LEU A 166 43.54 29.33 -2.23
C LEU A 166 42.56 28.17 -2.01
N MET A 167 42.31 27.35 -3.04
CA MET A 167 41.44 26.19 -2.94
C MET A 167 41.99 25.15 -1.95
N SER A 168 43.27 24.78 -2.07
CA SER A 168 43.91 23.82 -1.17
C SER A 168 43.90 24.32 0.28
N GLU A 169 44.27 25.59 0.50
CA GLU A 169 44.26 26.20 1.83
C GLU A 169 42.84 26.25 2.44
N HIS A 170 41.84 26.67 1.66
CA HIS A 170 40.46 26.73 2.10
C HIS A 170 39.85 25.35 2.36
N ALA A 171 40.23 24.33 1.59
CA ALA A 171 39.76 22.96 1.76
C ALA A 171 40.39 22.29 2.99
N TRP A 172 41.71 22.44 3.20
CA TRP A 172 42.40 21.93 4.39
C TRP A 172 41.96 22.61 5.68
N ARG A 173 41.76 23.93 5.66
CA ARG A 173 41.37 24.72 6.84
C ARG A 173 39.87 24.77 7.08
N ALA A 174 39.06 24.13 6.23
CA ALA A 174 37.62 24.07 6.42
C ALA A 174 37.28 23.37 7.75
N ALA A 175 36.90 24.16 8.76
CA ALA A 175 36.42 23.66 10.04
C ALA A 175 34.99 23.10 9.88
N VAL A 176 34.87 21.93 9.25
CA VAL A 176 33.57 21.29 9.02
C VAL A 176 33.09 20.62 10.30
N ARG A 177 32.11 21.24 10.94
CA ARG A 177 31.38 20.73 12.11
C ARG A 177 29.91 21.14 12.01
N PRO A 178 28.98 20.43 12.68
CA PRO A 178 27.60 20.90 12.81
C PRO A 178 27.57 22.31 13.40
N ASP A 179 26.63 23.14 12.93
CA ASP A 179 26.50 24.48 13.49
C ASP A 179 26.04 24.37 14.96
N ALA A 180 26.43 25.30 15.83
CA ALA A 180 26.05 25.24 17.25
C ALA A 180 24.52 25.22 17.45
N GLY A 181 23.75 25.77 16.50
CA GLY A 181 22.31 25.65 16.43
C GLY A 181 21.84 24.23 16.13
N ASP A 182 22.47 23.55 15.16
CA ASP A 182 22.19 22.16 14.80
C ASP A 182 22.43 21.22 16.00
N GLU A 183 23.55 21.40 16.71
CA GLU A 183 23.86 20.58 17.88
C GLU A 183 22.87 20.77 19.03
N ARG A 184 22.36 22.00 19.21
CA ARG A 184 21.30 22.29 20.19
C ARG A 184 19.99 21.65 19.76
N ALA A 185 19.55 21.88 18.53
CA ALA A 185 18.30 21.32 18.02
C ALA A 185 18.32 19.78 18.02
N ALA A 186 19.43 19.15 17.63
CA ALA A 186 19.58 17.69 17.69
C ALA A 186 19.54 17.15 19.14
N ARG A 187 20.07 17.89 20.13
CA ARG A 187 19.91 17.55 21.56
C ARG A 187 18.46 17.68 22.01
N SER A 188 17.77 18.74 21.60
CA SER A 188 16.34 18.92 21.90
C SER A 188 15.50 17.78 21.32
N VAL A 189 15.75 17.35 20.07
CA VAL A 189 15.08 16.18 19.48
C VAL A 189 15.30 14.93 20.34
N ARG A 190 16.55 14.64 20.75
CA ARG A 190 16.83 13.48 21.62
C ARG A 190 16.10 13.57 22.97
N SER A 191 16.03 14.76 23.57
CA SER A 191 15.28 15.00 24.81
C SER A 191 13.77 14.76 24.62
N ILE A 192 13.19 15.25 23.53
CA ILE A 192 11.77 15.05 23.19
C ILE A 192 11.48 13.56 22.99
N LEU A 193 12.36 12.83 22.30
CA LEU A 193 12.19 11.38 22.12
C LEU A 193 12.21 10.60 23.45
N GLU A 194 13.02 11.03 24.43
CA GLU A 194 13.01 10.42 25.77
C GLU A 194 11.75 10.79 26.58
N GLN A 195 11.22 12.00 26.40
CA GLN A 195 9.91 12.39 26.98
C GLN A 195 8.78 11.53 26.40
N PHE A 196 8.77 11.31 25.08
CA PHE A 196 7.80 10.40 24.48
C PHE A 196 7.92 8.97 25.02
N LYS A 197 9.14 8.47 25.18
CA LYS A 197 9.39 7.15 25.76
C LYS A 197 8.82 7.00 27.18
N SER A 198 8.83 8.08 27.96
CA SER A 198 8.21 8.15 29.30
C SER A 198 6.72 8.51 29.28
N GLY A 199 6.13 8.74 28.10
CA GLY A 199 4.71 9.09 27.94
C GLY A 199 4.38 10.53 28.31
N VAL A 200 5.40 11.40 28.45
CA VAL A 200 5.23 12.81 28.80
C VAL A 200 5.12 13.65 27.52
N SER A 201 4.15 14.57 27.50
CA SER A 201 4.03 15.54 26.40
C SER A 201 5.19 16.53 26.45
N PRO A 202 5.90 16.75 25.33
CA PRO A 202 6.94 17.77 25.27
C PRO A 202 6.35 19.18 25.37
N ASP A 203 7.18 20.11 25.82
CA ASP A 203 6.86 21.54 25.80
C ASP A 203 6.72 22.03 24.35
N ALA A 204 5.63 22.75 24.06
CA ALA A 204 5.29 23.16 22.71
C ALA A 204 6.30 24.17 22.13
N GLU A 205 6.87 25.05 22.96
CA GLU A 205 7.86 26.04 22.52
C GLU A 205 9.19 25.37 22.17
N ASP A 206 9.62 24.39 22.95
CA ASP A 206 10.82 23.61 22.64
C ASP A 206 10.68 22.84 21.32
N VAL A 207 9.50 22.26 21.04
CA VAL A 207 9.24 21.62 19.75
C VAL A 207 9.21 22.65 18.62
N ARG A 208 8.55 23.80 18.81
CA ARG A 208 8.50 24.87 17.81
C ARG A 208 9.89 25.38 17.43
N ARG A 209 10.78 25.58 18.41
CA ARG A 209 12.19 25.98 18.14
C ARG A 209 12.92 24.98 17.25
N VAL A 210 12.68 23.67 17.44
CA VAL A 210 13.25 22.64 16.56
C VAL A 210 12.69 22.77 15.14
N LEU A 211 11.37 22.89 15.00
CA LEU A 211 10.69 23.02 13.70
C LEU A 211 11.12 24.28 12.94
N GLU A 212 11.22 25.42 13.64
CA GLU A 212 11.71 26.68 13.08
C GLU A 212 13.16 26.57 12.61
N HIS A 213 14.02 25.91 13.39
CA HIS A 213 15.42 25.68 13.04
C HIS A 213 15.56 24.85 11.76
N ILE A 214 14.77 23.78 11.61
CA ILE A 214 14.78 22.95 10.40
C ILE A 214 13.92 23.52 9.27
N GLY A 215 13.22 24.63 9.47
CA GLY A 215 12.38 25.27 8.45
C GLY A 215 11.07 24.53 8.13
N VAL A 216 10.53 23.75 9.07
CA VAL A 216 9.19 23.15 8.96
C VAL A 216 8.18 24.12 9.54
N ARG A 217 7.30 24.66 8.69
CA ARG A 217 6.39 25.76 9.05
C ARG A 217 4.92 25.45 8.84
N SER A 218 4.61 24.29 8.30
CA SER A 218 3.26 23.98 7.84
C SER A 218 2.91 22.50 8.05
N TRP A 219 1.61 22.21 7.94
CA TRP A 219 1.10 20.84 7.99
C TRP A 219 1.71 20.00 6.84
N SER A 220 1.83 20.60 5.65
CA SER A 220 2.38 19.92 4.47
C SER A 220 3.87 19.63 4.62
N ASP A 221 4.63 20.53 5.26
CA ASP A 221 6.05 20.33 5.53
C ASP A 221 6.27 19.10 6.43
N CYS A 222 5.47 18.95 7.48
CA CYS A 222 5.52 17.74 8.31
C CYS A 222 5.20 16.47 7.50
N SER A 223 4.22 16.54 6.61
CA SER A 223 3.87 15.41 5.74
C SER A 223 4.97 15.03 4.77
N GLU A 224 5.76 16.00 4.28
CA GLU A 224 6.94 15.74 3.46
C GLU A 224 8.06 15.06 4.25
N GLU A 225 8.30 15.49 5.49
CA GLU A 225 9.26 14.83 6.37
C GLU A 225 8.83 13.38 6.67
N ILE A 226 7.55 13.15 6.95
CA ILE A 226 7.01 11.79 7.17
C ILE A 226 7.21 10.93 5.91
N ALA A 227 6.86 11.44 4.73
CA ALA A 227 6.97 10.68 3.48
C ALA A 227 8.43 10.33 3.14
N PHE A 228 9.38 11.24 3.40
CA PHE A 228 10.81 10.97 3.24
C PHE A 228 11.26 9.86 4.20
N LEU A 229 10.90 9.94 5.48
CA LEU A 229 11.25 8.93 6.48
C LEU A 229 10.61 7.57 6.19
N GLU A 230 9.39 7.53 5.65
CA GLU A 230 8.75 6.29 5.18
C GLU A 230 9.53 5.65 4.02
N ASP A 231 10.01 6.46 3.06
CA ASP A 231 10.87 5.99 1.96
C ASP A 231 12.22 5.47 2.46
N GLU A 232 12.83 6.18 3.40
CA GLU A 232 14.08 5.75 4.03
C GLU A 232 13.91 4.46 4.84
N LEU A 233 12.80 4.30 5.57
CA LEU A 233 12.49 3.05 6.27
C LEU A 233 12.33 1.88 5.30
N ARG A 234 11.60 2.10 4.19
CA ARG A 234 11.35 1.08 3.17
C ARG A 234 12.65 0.59 2.54
N THR A 235 13.49 1.51 2.08
CA THR A 235 14.78 1.17 1.45
C THR A 235 15.71 0.39 2.38
N ARG A 236 15.65 0.64 3.69
CA ARG A 236 16.43 -0.11 4.69
C ARG A 236 15.90 -1.50 4.98
N LEU A 237 14.58 -1.69 4.95
CA LEU A 237 13.96 -3.00 5.11
C LEU A 237 14.20 -3.89 3.90
N ASP A 238 14.21 -3.31 2.70
CA ASP A 238 14.45 -4.03 1.44
C ASP A 238 15.93 -4.39 1.25
N GLY A 239 16.86 -3.54 1.70
CA GLY A 239 18.32 -3.78 1.61
C GLY A 239 18.87 -4.86 2.55
N GLY A 240 18.07 -5.39 3.48
CA GLY A 240 18.47 -6.38 4.48
C GLY A 240 18.30 -7.85 4.07
N ALA A 241 17.88 -8.12 2.83
CA ALA A 241 17.44 -9.46 2.43
C ALA A 241 18.52 -10.34 1.78
N GLY A 242 19.78 -9.91 1.78
CA GLY A 242 20.93 -10.69 1.29
C GLY A 242 22.07 -10.72 2.31
N GLY A 243 22.09 -11.76 3.14
CA GLY A 243 23.27 -12.16 3.93
C GLY A 243 23.33 -11.63 5.37
N ASP A 244 23.34 -12.59 6.28
CA ASP A 244 23.83 -12.58 7.67
C ASP A 244 23.07 -11.77 8.74
N SER A 245 22.50 -12.54 9.65
CA SER A 245 21.79 -12.19 10.88
C SER A 245 22.65 -11.53 11.98
N SER A 246 23.64 -10.69 11.60
CA SER A 246 24.56 -10.05 12.53
C SER A 246 24.43 -8.52 12.67
N SER A 247 23.42 -7.86 12.09
CA SER A 247 23.29 -6.39 12.14
C SER A 247 22.33 -5.86 13.22
N SER A 248 22.74 -5.86 14.49
CA SER A 248 22.06 -5.12 15.58
C SER A 248 21.85 -3.62 15.29
N SER A 249 22.62 -3.06 14.35
CA SER A 249 22.54 -1.67 13.90
C SER A 249 21.37 -1.36 12.96
N SER A 250 20.91 -2.30 12.13
CA SER A 250 19.79 -2.08 11.20
C SER A 250 18.46 -1.96 11.95
N SER A 251 18.31 -2.72 13.04
CA SER A 251 17.19 -2.62 13.98
C SER A 251 17.16 -1.27 14.70
N SER A 252 18.32 -0.76 15.16
CA SER A 252 18.41 0.54 15.85
C SER A 252 18.03 1.72 14.95
N ASP A 253 18.46 1.71 13.68
CA ASP A 253 18.14 2.77 12.74
C ASP A 253 16.64 2.76 12.36
N ALA A 254 16.04 1.58 12.20
CA ALA A 254 14.60 1.44 11.96
C ALA A 254 13.76 1.99 13.15
N VAL A 255 14.19 1.71 14.39
CA VAL A 255 13.56 2.26 15.60
C VAL A 255 13.69 3.79 15.66
N LEU A 256 14.85 4.33 15.29
CA LEU A 256 15.05 5.78 15.21
C LEU A 256 14.13 6.41 14.15
N ILE A 257 14.07 5.85 12.94
CA ILE A 257 13.21 6.36 11.86
C ILE A 257 11.74 6.35 12.29
N ASN A 258 11.26 5.25 12.89
CA ASN A 258 9.90 5.20 13.44
C ASN A 258 9.65 6.26 14.51
N SER A 259 10.63 6.52 15.39
CA SER A 259 10.54 7.55 16.42
C SER A 259 10.50 8.96 15.84
N LEU A 260 11.30 9.25 14.81
CA LEU A 260 11.28 10.53 14.10
C LEU A 260 9.97 10.72 13.31
N MET A 261 9.46 9.67 12.66
CA MET A 261 8.15 9.71 12.00
C MET A 261 7.04 10.03 12.99
N ALA A 262 7.01 9.34 14.14
CA ALA A 262 6.00 9.58 15.15
C ALA A 262 6.13 10.98 15.79
N PHE A 263 7.34 11.50 15.94
CA PHE A 263 7.58 12.90 16.32
C PHE A 263 6.99 13.87 15.29
N MET A 264 7.22 13.66 13.99
CA MET A 264 6.64 14.51 12.95
C MET A 264 5.11 14.39 12.87
N VAL A 265 4.56 13.20 13.11
CA VAL A 265 3.12 12.98 13.25
C VAL A 265 2.57 13.77 14.44
N TYR A 266 3.22 13.71 15.60
CA TYR A 266 2.85 14.49 16.78
C TYR A 266 2.84 15.99 16.46
N CYS A 267 3.91 16.52 15.86
CA CYS A 267 3.99 17.92 15.46
C CYS A 267 2.82 18.32 14.53
N ARG A 268 2.60 17.54 13.48
CA ARG A 268 1.54 17.77 12.50
C ARG A 268 0.13 17.78 13.11
N VAL A 269 -0.10 16.89 14.07
CA VAL A 269 -1.41 16.71 14.71
C VAL A 269 -1.65 17.78 15.77
N VAL A 270 -0.65 18.07 16.61
CA VAL A 270 -0.81 18.88 17.84
C VAL A 270 -0.48 20.35 17.62
N LEU A 271 0.51 20.70 16.78
CA LEU A 271 1.05 22.06 16.72
C LEU A 271 0.51 22.93 15.58
N PHE A 272 -0.07 22.31 14.55
CA PHE A 272 -0.61 23.04 13.39
C PHE A 272 -2.13 22.97 13.39
N ASP A 273 -2.85 24.08 13.46
CA ASP A 273 -4.32 24.03 13.64
C ASP A 273 -5.09 23.75 12.35
N GLN A 274 -4.48 23.99 11.20
CA GLN A 274 -5.13 23.88 9.89
C GLN A 274 -4.40 22.90 8.98
N ILE A 275 -5.15 22.30 8.06
CA ILE A 275 -4.59 21.55 6.93
C ILE A 275 -4.43 22.57 5.81
N ASP A 276 -3.20 22.92 5.48
CA ASP A 276 -2.93 23.88 4.42
C ASP A 276 -3.43 23.35 3.07
N ALA A 277 -4.09 24.21 2.30
CA ALA A 277 -4.56 23.86 0.96
C ALA A 277 -3.33 23.54 0.09
N ASN A 278 -3.13 22.27 -0.25
CA ASN A 278 -2.08 21.90 -1.18
C ASN A 278 -2.64 22.00 -2.60
N PRO A 279 -2.27 23.01 -3.41
CA PRO A 279 -2.72 23.11 -4.79
C PRO A 279 -2.32 21.89 -5.65
N LYS A 280 -1.37 21.05 -5.19
CA LYS A 280 -1.02 19.79 -5.86
C LYS A 280 -1.95 18.62 -5.54
N VAL A 281 -2.69 18.66 -4.42
CA VAL A 281 -3.66 17.60 -4.06
C VAL A 281 -5.02 17.88 -4.70
N ASP A 282 -5.43 19.15 -4.80
CA ASP A 282 -6.66 19.51 -5.50
C ASP A 282 -6.49 19.48 -7.03
N ALA A 283 -5.26 19.65 -7.55
CA ALA A 283 -4.92 19.39 -8.95
C ALA A 283 -4.68 17.90 -9.27
N ALA A 284 -4.63 17.01 -8.28
CA ALA A 284 -4.64 15.55 -8.47
C ALA A 284 -6.05 14.99 -8.75
N SER A 285 -7.01 15.88 -9.00
CA SER A 285 -8.22 15.61 -9.78
C SER A 285 -7.95 15.57 -11.30
N ARG A 286 -6.69 15.72 -11.75
CA ARG A 286 -6.27 15.25 -13.06
C ARG A 286 -6.52 13.72 -13.14
N PRO A 287 -7.12 13.20 -14.21
CA PRO A 287 -7.23 11.76 -14.39
C PRO A 287 -5.82 11.17 -14.26
N PRO A 288 -5.64 10.04 -13.56
CA PRO A 288 -4.34 9.41 -13.46
C PRO A 288 -3.75 9.27 -14.88
N ALA A 289 -2.44 9.47 -15.01
CA ALA A 289 -1.72 9.20 -16.25
C ALA A 289 -2.24 7.87 -16.78
N ARG A 290 -2.84 7.89 -17.98
CA ARG A 290 -3.64 6.78 -18.50
C ARG A 290 -2.86 5.48 -18.30
N CYS A 291 -3.37 4.63 -17.42
CA CYS A 291 -2.99 3.24 -17.40
C CYS A 291 -3.25 2.73 -18.83
N PRO A 292 -2.37 1.89 -19.42
CA PRO A 292 -2.65 1.29 -20.73
C PRO A 292 -4.06 0.70 -20.71
N ASP A 293 -4.85 0.86 -21.77
CA ASP A 293 -6.30 0.53 -21.77
C ASP A 293 -6.63 -0.93 -21.38
N TRP A 294 -5.62 -1.81 -21.35
CA TRP A 294 -5.70 -3.20 -20.90
C TRP A 294 -5.44 -3.44 -19.40
N LEU A 295 -4.87 -2.48 -18.65
CA LEU A 295 -4.55 -2.64 -17.22
C LEU A 295 -5.54 -1.85 -16.36
N ARG A 296 -6.51 -2.55 -15.78
CA ARG A 296 -7.54 -1.93 -14.94
C ARG A 296 -7.11 -1.91 -13.46
N PRO A 297 -7.17 -0.75 -12.78
CA PRO A 297 -6.78 -0.66 -11.37
C PRO A 297 -7.54 -1.60 -10.43
N GLU A 298 -8.74 -2.05 -10.82
CA GLU A 298 -9.58 -2.95 -10.03
C GLU A 298 -9.08 -4.40 -9.99
N THR A 299 -8.37 -4.88 -11.04
CA THR A 299 -7.80 -6.24 -11.08
C THR A 299 -6.58 -6.39 -10.17
N LEU A 300 -6.08 -5.26 -9.67
CA LEU A 300 -4.93 -5.14 -8.79
C LEU A 300 -5.35 -5.03 -7.32
N GLN A 301 -6.65 -4.96 -7.03
CA GLN A 301 -7.19 -4.87 -5.68
C GLN A 301 -7.50 -6.24 -5.11
N CYS A 302 -7.23 -6.42 -3.81
CA CYS A 302 -7.54 -7.65 -3.12
C CYS A 302 -9.06 -7.83 -3.13
N PRO A 303 -9.59 -8.96 -3.59
CA PRO A 303 -11.04 -9.14 -3.65
C PRO A 303 -11.73 -9.18 -2.27
N ILE A 304 -10.99 -9.43 -1.19
CA ILE A 304 -11.50 -9.39 0.20
C ILE A 304 -11.57 -7.95 0.71
N THR A 305 -10.52 -7.15 0.53
CA THR A 305 -10.41 -5.83 1.17
C THR A 305 -10.76 -4.67 0.24
N LEU A 306 -10.78 -4.95 -1.07
CA LEU A 306 -10.86 -3.99 -2.17
C LEU A 306 -9.81 -2.86 -2.10
N ASP A 307 -8.73 -3.10 -1.38
CA ASP A 307 -7.52 -2.27 -1.37
C ASP A 307 -6.52 -2.86 -2.36
N LEU A 308 -5.62 -2.03 -2.92
CA LEU A 308 -4.53 -2.50 -3.78
C LEU A 308 -3.72 -3.61 -3.06
N MET A 309 -3.50 -4.75 -3.72
CA MET A 309 -2.78 -5.87 -3.13
C MET A 309 -1.32 -5.49 -2.90
N THR A 310 -0.86 -5.58 -1.65
CA THR A 310 0.53 -5.28 -1.28
C THR A 310 1.40 -6.54 -1.35
N ASP A 311 0.80 -7.69 -1.01
CA ASP A 311 1.42 -9.01 -1.16
C ASP A 311 0.41 -9.96 -1.85
N PRO A 312 0.27 -9.88 -3.18
CA PRO A 312 -0.67 -10.73 -3.92
C PRO A 312 -0.24 -12.20 -3.82
N VAL A 313 -1.10 -13.03 -3.26
CA VAL A 313 -0.94 -14.49 -3.16
C VAL A 313 -2.15 -15.17 -3.78
N THR A 314 -1.85 -16.21 -4.54
CA THR A 314 -2.83 -17.09 -5.17
C THR A 314 -3.09 -18.28 -4.26
N VAL A 315 -4.37 -18.51 -3.94
CA VAL A 315 -4.80 -19.74 -3.26
C VAL A 315 -4.98 -20.89 -4.24
N SER A 316 -5.18 -22.11 -3.73
CA SER A 316 -5.37 -23.33 -4.53
C SER A 316 -6.49 -23.26 -5.59
N THR A 317 -7.35 -22.25 -5.52
CA THR A 317 -8.48 -21.99 -6.41
C THR A 317 -8.13 -21.06 -7.58
N GLY A 318 -6.89 -20.58 -7.64
CA GLY A 318 -6.39 -19.70 -8.71
C GLY A 318 -6.71 -18.22 -8.52
N GLN A 319 -7.47 -17.84 -7.48
CA GLN A 319 -7.71 -16.44 -7.17
C GLN A 319 -6.59 -15.81 -6.36
N THR A 320 -6.31 -14.55 -6.66
CA THR A 320 -5.25 -13.77 -6.00
C THR A 320 -5.85 -12.81 -4.97
N TYR A 321 -5.28 -12.80 -3.79
CA TYR A 321 -5.66 -11.93 -2.67
C TYR A 321 -4.43 -11.28 -2.09
N ASP A 322 -4.59 -10.23 -1.30
CA ASP A 322 -3.54 -9.84 -0.40
C ASP A 322 -3.35 -10.93 0.69
N ARG A 323 -2.08 -11.35 0.92
CA ARG A 323 -1.73 -12.45 1.83
C ARG A 323 -2.41 -12.34 3.18
N GLU A 324 -2.36 -11.16 3.79
CA GLU A 324 -2.89 -10.97 5.14
C GLU A 324 -4.40 -11.20 5.19
N SER A 325 -5.08 -10.82 4.11
CA SER A 325 -6.54 -10.89 3.99
C SER A 325 -7.03 -12.33 3.86
N ILE A 326 -6.39 -13.11 2.98
CA ILE A 326 -6.78 -14.51 2.76
C ILE A 326 -6.33 -15.44 3.89
N THR A 327 -5.19 -15.17 4.52
CA THR A 327 -4.75 -15.98 5.66
C THR A 327 -5.65 -15.75 6.88
N ARG A 328 -6.15 -14.52 7.08
CA ARG A 328 -7.15 -14.22 8.13
C ARG A 328 -8.48 -14.94 7.86
N TRP A 329 -8.91 -15.00 6.60
CA TRP A 329 -10.10 -15.74 6.19
C TRP A 329 -10.00 -17.23 6.51
N ILE A 330 -8.87 -17.87 6.17
CA ILE A 330 -8.62 -19.29 6.49
C ILE A 330 -8.60 -19.53 8.01
N LYS A 331 -7.94 -18.66 8.76
CA LYS A 331 -7.83 -18.76 10.23
C LYS A 331 -9.15 -18.57 10.96
N ALA A 332 -10.14 -17.91 10.35
CA ALA A 332 -11.48 -17.76 10.90
C ALA A 332 -12.34 -19.05 10.79
N GLY A 333 -11.75 -20.17 10.36
CA GLY A 333 -12.47 -21.42 10.11
C GLY A 333 -13.16 -21.45 8.74
N CYS A 334 -13.06 -20.38 7.96
CA CYS A 334 -13.55 -20.32 6.59
C CYS A 334 -12.52 -20.99 5.66
N CYS A 335 -12.55 -22.32 5.59
CA CYS A 335 -11.70 -23.11 4.69
C CYS A 335 -12.15 -23.05 3.23
N THR A 336 -12.92 -22.03 2.85
CA THR A 336 -13.36 -21.78 1.49
C THR A 336 -12.61 -20.57 0.94
N CYS A 337 -12.56 -20.39 -0.36
CA CYS A 337 -11.97 -19.21 -0.94
C CYS A 337 -13.04 -18.10 -1.03
N PRO A 338 -12.77 -16.84 -0.63
CA PRO A 338 -13.80 -15.81 -0.50
C PRO A 338 -14.52 -15.43 -1.81
N VAL A 339 -13.78 -15.30 -2.91
CA VAL A 339 -14.35 -15.07 -4.25
C VAL A 339 -14.86 -16.36 -4.84
N THR A 340 -14.21 -17.49 -4.55
CA THR A 340 -14.51 -18.74 -5.27
C THR A 340 -15.43 -19.73 -4.61
N GLY A 341 -15.76 -19.56 -3.33
CA GLY A 341 -16.57 -20.51 -2.55
C GLY A 341 -15.95 -21.92 -2.41
N GLU A 342 -14.95 -22.26 -3.20
CA GLU A 342 -14.29 -23.56 -3.25
C GLU A 342 -13.50 -23.82 -1.95
N ARG A 343 -13.60 -25.04 -1.43
CA ARG A 343 -12.82 -25.45 -0.27
C ARG A 343 -11.33 -25.46 -0.62
N LEU A 344 -10.55 -24.68 0.11
CA LEU A 344 -9.10 -24.62 -0.01
C LEU A 344 -8.53 -26.01 0.33
N ARG A 345 -7.86 -26.63 -0.64
CA ARG A 345 -7.34 -28.00 -0.48
C ARG A 345 -6.19 -28.04 0.52
N THR A 346 -5.47 -26.92 0.62
CA THR A 346 -4.40 -26.65 1.58
C THR A 346 -4.57 -25.23 2.09
N ALA A 347 -4.09 -24.96 3.32
CA ALA A 347 -4.03 -23.61 3.86
C ALA A 347 -2.89 -22.78 3.24
N ASP A 348 -2.10 -23.40 2.37
CA ASP A 348 -0.92 -22.81 1.76
C ASP A 348 -1.31 -21.85 0.65
N VAL A 349 -0.69 -20.67 0.67
CA VAL A 349 -0.90 -19.61 -0.31
C VAL A 349 0.38 -19.40 -1.11
N VAL A 350 0.25 -19.39 -2.44
CA VAL A 350 1.38 -19.29 -3.37
C VAL A 350 1.57 -17.81 -3.74
N PRO A 351 2.76 -17.21 -3.58
CA PRO A 351 2.99 -15.83 -4.00
C PRO A 351 2.73 -15.62 -5.51
N ASN A 352 1.96 -14.60 -5.88
CA ASN A 352 1.73 -14.21 -7.28
C ASN A 352 2.72 -13.10 -7.69
N ALA A 353 3.96 -13.51 -7.99
CA ALA A 353 5.05 -12.60 -8.34
C ALA A 353 4.78 -11.78 -9.62
N ALA A 354 3.99 -12.31 -10.56
CA ALA A 354 3.64 -11.65 -11.81
C ALA A 354 2.67 -10.48 -11.57
N LEU A 355 1.58 -10.72 -10.83
CA LEU A 355 0.63 -9.65 -10.48
C LEU A 355 1.30 -8.62 -9.59
N ARG A 356 2.16 -9.06 -8.66
CA ARG A 356 3.01 -8.17 -7.87
C ARG A 356 3.83 -7.23 -8.74
N GLY A 357 4.52 -7.76 -9.75
CA GLY A 357 5.32 -6.97 -10.70
C GLY A 357 4.50 -5.96 -11.52
N ILE A 358 3.24 -6.27 -11.81
CA ILE A 358 2.31 -5.35 -12.50
C ILE A 358 1.85 -4.23 -11.57
N ILE A 359 1.47 -4.58 -10.33
CA ILE A 359 1.13 -3.61 -9.27
C ILE A 359 2.32 -2.68 -9.00
N GLU A 360 3.51 -3.27 -8.96
CA GLU A 360 4.77 -2.58 -8.80
C GLU A 360 5.00 -1.57 -9.94
N ARG A 361 4.90 -2.02 -11.19
CA ARG A 361 5.10 -1.14 -12.35
C ARG A 361 4.06 -0.02 -12.42
N MET A 362 2.81 -0.29 -12.05
CA MET A 362 1.74 0.71 -12.00
C MET A 362 1.98 1.77 -10.91
N LEU A 363 2.41 1.34 -9.72
CA LEU A 363 2.72 2.27 -8.63
C LEU A 363 3.94 3.13 -8.98
N LEU A 364 4.98 2.56 -9.61
CA LEU A 364 6.13 3.29 -10.14
C LEU A 364 5.73 4.34 -11.19
N SER A 365 4.84 3.99 -12.14
CA SER A 365 4.34 4.95 -13.15
C SER A 365 3.50 6.09 -12.56
N ASN A 366 2.93 5.89 -11.37
CA ASN A 366 2.19 6.91 -10.62
C ASN A 366 3.04 7.65 -9.57
N GLY A 367 4.37 7.45 -9.58
CA GLY A 367 5.29 8.10 -8.64
C GLY A 367 5.28 7.55 -7.22
N VAL A 368 4.79 6.32 -7.02
CA VAL A 368 4.76 5.60 -5.73
C VAL A 368 5.81 4.47 -5.75
N SER A 369 6.86 4.60 -4.93
CA SER A 369 7.90 3.57 -4.79
C SER A 369 7.40 2.32 -4.04
N LEU A 370 7.80 1.12 -4.46
CA LEU A 370 7.38 -0.16 -3.83
C LEU A 370 8.47 -0.83 -2.99
N PRO A 371 8.07 -1.64 -2.01
CA PRO A 371 8.99 -2.47 -1.23
C PRO A 371 9.40 -3.77 -1.95
N ASP A 372 10.67 -4.17 -1.86
CA ASP A 372 11.27 -5.34 -2.54
C ASP A 372 11.32 -6.65 -1.69
N ARG A 373 10.42 -7.57 -2.04
CA ARG A 373 10.49 -9.02 -2.34
C ARG A 373 11.11 -10.15 -1.48
N SER A 374 11.66 -10.00 -0.26
CA SER A 374 12.25 -11.21 0.42
C SER A 374 11.88 -11.47 1.89
N ILE A 375 10.85 -10.83 2.44
CA ILE A 375 10.44 -10.99 3.86
C ILE A 375 8.97 -11.43 4.02
N SER A 376 8.42 -12.24 3.10
CA SER A 376 7.04 -12.77 3.23
C SER A 376 6.96 -14.12 3.97
N GLY A 377 8.05 -14.60 4.57
CA GLY A 377 8.11 -15.86 5.31
C GLY A 377 7.81 -15.77 6.81
N HIS A 378 7.96 -14.60 7.46
CA HIS A 378 7.82 -14.46 8.92
C HIS A 378 7.04 -13.21 9.32
N ARG A 379 5.74 -13.17 9.04
CA ARG A 379 4.82 -12.24 9.73
C ARG A 379 3.58 -12.95 10.29
N HIS A 380 3.80 -14.13 10.85
CA HIS A 380 2.85 -14.76 11.77
C HIS A 380 3.43 -14.83 13.18
N GLY A 381 3.46 -13.63 13.76
CA GLY A 381 3.69 -13.32 15.19
C GLY A 381 3.44 -11.84 15.53
N ALA A 382 2.95 -11.02 14.60
CA ALA A 382 3.17 -9.57 14.62
C ALA A 382 2.09 -8.70 15.29
N LEU A 383 1.29 -9.25 16.20
CA LEU A 383 0.77 -8.42 17.31
C LEU A 383 1.92 -8.06 18.28
N GLY A 384 2.99 -8.86 18.32
CA GLY A 384 4.24 -8.57 19.01
C GLY A 384 5.24 -7.76 18.15
N ASP A 385 5.55 -8.20 16.93
CA ASP A 385 6.65 -7.60 16.14
C ASP A 385 6.43 -6.18 15.62
N THR A 386 5.18 -5.76 15.35
CA THR A 386 4.93 -4.35 14.99
C THR A 386 5.13 -3.41 16.17
N ALA A 387 4.96 -3.89 17.41
CA ALA A 387 5.27 -3.15 18.63
C ALA A 387 6.78 -3.10 18.89
N VAL A 388 7.53 -4.15 18.55
CA VAL A 388 9.00 -4.21 18.69
C VAL A 388 9.70 -3.24 17.73
N ALA A 389 9.24 -3.14 16.48
CA ALA A 389 9.83 -2.25 15.48
C ALA A 389 9.50 -0.75 15.70
N PHE A 390 8.36 -0.43 16.31
CA PHE A 390 7.97 0.95 16.59
C PHE A 390 8.84 1.59 17.68
N GLY A 391 9.33 0.79 18.64
CA GLY A 391 10.10 1.30 19.78
C GLY A 391 9.26 2.15 20.74
N PRO A 392 9.76 2.40 21.96
CA PRO A 392 8.95 3.00 23.01
C PRO A 392 8.71 4.50 22.81
N ALA A 393 9.67 5.22 22.22
CA ALA A 393 9.51 6.65 21.90
C ALA A 393 8.43 6.87 20.83
N ALA A 394 8.47 6.13 19.72
CA ALA A 394 7.43 6.27 18.70
C ALA A 394 6.04 5.89 19.23
N ALA A 395 5.97 4.84 20.05
CA ALA A 395 4.72 4.41 20.68
C ALA A 395 4.13 5.48 21.60
N GLY A 396 4.97 6.15 22.40
CA GLY A 396 4.55 7.26 23.25
C GLY A 396 4.07 8.48 22.46
N ALA A 397 4.84 8.90 21.44
CA ALA A 397 4.46 10.01 20.56
C ALA A 397 3.13 9.75 19.84
N ALA A 398 2.96 8.53 19.31
CA ALA A 398 1.74 8.10 18.65
C ALA A 398 0.53 8.12 19.61
N ARG A 399 0.69 7.61 20.85
CA ARG A 399 -0.39 7.65 21.85
C ARG A 399 -0.79 9.08 22.21
N LEU A 400 0.17 9.98 22.39
CA LEU A 400 -0.11 11.40 22.67
C LEU A 400 -0.82 12.07 21.48
N ALA A 401 -0.36 11.83 20.25
CA ALA A 401 -1.00 12.37 19.04
C ALA A 401 -2.44 11.84 18.89
N VAL A 402 -2.66 10.55 19.16
CA VAL A 402 -3.99 9.93 19.13
C VAL A 402 -4.88 10.50 20.24
N ALA A 403 -4.39 10.63 21.46
CA ALA A 403 -5.14 11.21 22.57
C ALA A 403 -5.61 12.64 22.26
N TYR A 404 -4.71 13.48 21.71
CA TYR A 404 -5.06 14.81 21.23
C TYR A 404 -6.11 14.75 20.11
N THR A 405 -5.93 13.86 19.13
CA THR A 405 -6.89 13.69 18.04
C THR A 405 -8.29 13.34 18.55
N VAL A 406 -8.40 12.39 19.50
CA VAL A 406 -9.70 12.00 20.06
C VAL A 406 -10.33 13.14 20.86
N ALA A 407 -9.54 13.90 21.64
CA ALA A 407 -10.04 15.08 22.34
C ALA A 407 -10.58 16.15 21.37
N GLN A 408 -9.90 16.37 20.23
CA GLN A 408 -10.38 17.31 19.21
C GLN A 408 -11.61 16.81 18.45
N ILE A 409 -11.75 15.49 18.28
CA ILE A 409 -12.97 14.89 17.71
C ILE A 409 -14.16 15.12 18.66
N SER A 410 -13.97 14.95 19.97
CA SER A 410 -15.04 15.01 20.96
C SER A 410 -15.45 16.43 21.35
N THR A 411 -14.48 17.29 21.68
CA THR A 411 -14.74 18.63 22.25
C THR A 411 -14.28 19.79 21.38
N GLY A 412 -13.58 19.52 20.28
CA GLY A 412 -13.06 20.56 19.39
C GLY A 412 -14.15 21.36 18.67
N SER A 413 -13.79 22.57 18.25
CA SER A 413 -14.56 23.40 17.32
C SER A 413 -14.79 22.68 15.98
N THR A 414 -15.67 23.20 15.14
CA THR A 414 -15.95 22.61 13.82
C THR A 414 -14.70 22.44 12.96
N ALA A 415 -13.79 23.42 12.98
CA ALA A 415 -12.53 23.37 12.22
C ALA A 415 -11.56 22.34 12.80
N GLU A 416 -11.36 22.33 14.12
CA GLU A 416 -10.51 21.36 14.82
C GLU A 416 -11.03 19.93 14.63
N ARG A 417 -12.34 19.73 14.76
CA ARG A 417 -12.98 18.43 14.53
C ARG A 417 -12.77 17.96 13.11
N ARG A 418 -12.95 18.82 12.11
CA ARG A 418 -12.71 18.48 10.69
C ARG A 418 -11.26 18.04 10.46
N LYS A 419 -10.29 18.76 11.03
CA LYS A 419 -8.88 18.38 10.97
C LYS A 419 -8.64 17.05 11.69
N ALA A 420 -9.13 16.89 12.91
CA ALA A 420 -8.91 15.72 13.74
C ALA A 420 -9.50 14.45 13.13
N THR A 421 -10.70 14.51 12.54
CA THR A 421 -11.29 13.37 11.83
C THR A 421 -10.47 12.99 10.58
N CYS A 422 -9.95 13.99 9.85
CA CYS A 422 -9.04 13.75 8.72
C CYS A 422 -7.72 13.09 9.17
N GLU A 423 -7.15 13.55 10.28
CA GLU A 423 -5.95 12.95 10.88
C GLU A 423 -6.21 11.51 11.36
N ALA A 424 -7.32 11.27 12.06
CA ALA A 424 -7.69 9.92 12.50
C ALA A 424 -7.82 8.94 11.32
N ARG A 425 -8.40 9.37 10.20
CA ARG A 425 -8.43 8.59 8.95
C ARG A 425 -7.02 8.30 8.42
N LYS A 426 -6.14 9.30 8.36
CA LYS A 426 -4.75 9.12 7.91
C LYS A 426 -4.02 8.13 8.81
N LEU A 427 -3.98 8.38 10.12
CA LEU A 427 -3.30 7.54 11.11
C LEU A 427 -3.77 6.07 11.05
N SER A 428 -5.09 5.85 11.05
CA SER A 428 -5.66 4.51 10.94
C SER A 428 -5.34 3.81 9.62
N LYS A 429 -5.10 4.55 8.53
CA LYS A 429 -4.65 3.97 7.26
C LYS A 429 -3.19 3.52 7.32
N HIS A 430 -2.31 4.33 7.91
CA HIS A 430 -0.85 4.13 7.89
C HIS A 430 -0.38 2.89 8.67
N SER A 431 -0.95 2.58 9.84
CA SER A 431 -0.44 1.48 10.66
C SER A 431 -1.50 0.78 11.50
N VAL A 432 -1.34 -0.54 11.65
CA VAL A 432 -2.10 -1.35 12.62
C VAL A 432 -1.90 -0.84 14.05
N PHE A 433 -0.71 -0.31 14.37
CA PHE A 433 -0.43 0.28 15.68
C PHE A 433 -1.32 1.49 15.97
N TYR A 434 -1.46 2.42 15.02
CA TYR A 434 -2.36 3.57 15.16
C TYR A 434 -3.83 3.15 15.26
N ARG A 435 -4.26 2.08 14.55
CA ARG A 435 -5.61 1.51 14.71
C ARG A 435 -5.83 1.04 16.15
N ALA A 436 -4.86 0.31 16.73
CA ALA A 436 -4.95 -0.14 18.11
C ALA A 436 -5.01 1.05 19.09
N CYS A 437 -4.13 2.04 18.94
CA CYS A 437 -4.15 3.23 19.80
C CYS A 437 -5.47 4.02 19.70
N LEU A 438 -6.05 4.18 18.50
CA LEU A 438 -7.34 4.86 18.34
C LEU A 438 -8.48 4.12 19.04
N VAL A 439 -8.49 2.79 18.98
CA VAL A 439 -9.48 1.97 19.69
C VAL A 439 -9.27 2.05 21.21
N GLU A 440 -8.03 1.95 21.68
CA GLU A 440 -7.68 2.06 23.11
C GLU A 440 -7.99 3.44 23.69
N ALA A 441 -7.83 4.50 22.89
CA ALA A 441 -8.21 5.86 23.25
C ALA A 441 -9.72 6.12 23.13
N ASN A 442 -10.54 5.08 22.95
CA ASN A 442 -12.00 5.17 22.84
C ASN A 442 -12.49 6.12 21.74
N ALA A 443 -11.87 6.10 20.56
CA ALA A 443 -12.26 6.94 19.43
C ALA A 443 -13.61 6.53 18.80
N VAL A 444 -14.01 5.26 18.92
CA VAL A 444 -15.14 4.69 18.17
C VAL A 444 -16.48 5.39 18.45
N PRO A 445 -16.91 5.62 19.70
CA PRO A 445 -18.16 6.33 19.97
C PRO A 445 -18.21 7.73 19.35
N TRP A 446 -17.11 8.48 19.41
CA TRP A 446 -17.04 9.82 18.84
C TRP A 446 -17.08 9.82 17.31
N LEU A 447 -16.41 8.86 16.68
CA LEU A 447 -16.49 8.67 15.23
C LEU A 447 -17.90 8.27 14.78
N LEU A 448 -18.62 7.48 15.60
CA LEU A 448 -20.02 7.13 15.35
C LEU A 448 -20.94 8.35 15.42
N CYS A 449 -20.76 9.26 16.40
CA CYS A 449 -21.50 10.52 16.46
C CYS A 449 -21.30 11.37 15.19
N LEU A 450 -20.10 11.32 14.59
CA LEU A 450 -19.79 12.07 13.37
C LEU A 450 -20.42 11.51 12.10
N LEU A 451 -20.99 10.30 12.14
CA LEU A 451 -21.71 9.74 11.00
C LEU A 451 -22.98 10.54 10.67
N SER A 452 -23.57 11.24 11.64
CA SER A 452 -24.72 12.13 11.44
C SER A 452 -24.34 13.57 11.07
N SER A 453 -23.06 13.86 10.84
CA SER A 453 -22.59 15.20 10.49
C SER A 453 -23.14 15.66 9.14
N THR A 454 -23.59 16.93 9.07
CA THR A 454 -23.99 17.58 7.82
C THR A 454 -22.79 17.96 6.94
N ASP A 455 -21.58 17.99 7.50
CA ASP A 455 -20.35 18.16 6.75
C ASP A 455 -19.96 16.81 6.11
N ALA A 456 -20.16 16.72 4.80
CA ALA A 456 -19.86 15.52 4.01
C ALA A 456 -18.38 15.07 4.10
N SER A 457 -17.44 16.00 4.32
CA SER A 457 -16.02 15.68 4.52
C SER A 457 -15.78 15.03 5.87
N VAL A 458 -16.43 15.54 6.93
CA VAL A 458 -16.36 14.94 8.26
C VAL A 458 -16.99 13.55 8.27
N GLN A 459 -18.19 13.41 7.68
CA GLN A 459 -18.87 12.11 7.58
C GLN A 459 -18.03 11.08 6.81
N ASP A 460 -17.50 11.45 5.63
CA ASP A 460 -16.64 10.56 4.84
C ASP A 460 -15.36 10.16 5.58
N ASN A 461 -14.70 11.11 6.24
CA ASN A 461 -13.50 10.81 7.01
C ASN A 461 -13.79 9.92 8.23
N ALA A 462 -14.93 10.13 8.91
CA ALA A 462 -15.34 9.33 10.05
C ALA A 462 -15.61 7.87 9.63
N VAL A 463 -16.41 7.64 8.58
CA VAL A 463 -16.70 6.28 8.10
C VAL A 463 -15.45 5.58 7.54
N ALA A 464 -14.57 6.31 6.86
CA ALA A 464 -13.30 5.76 6.38
C ALA A 464 -12.37 5.38 7.55
N CYS A 465 -12.37 6.17 8.63
CA CYS A 465 -11.65 5.83 9.86
C CYS A 465 -12.23 4.56 10.49
N LEU A 466 -13.56 4.49 10.67
CA LEU A 466 -14.24 3.30 11.22
C LEU A 466 -13.98 2.04 10.38
N LEU A 467 -13.94 2.15 9.04
CA LEU A 467 -13.53 1.06 8.14
C LEU A 467 -12.10 0.59 8.42
N ASN A 468 -11.16 1.51 8.66
CA ASN A 468 -9.80 1.13 9.00
C ASN A 468 -9.76 0.47 10.39
N LEU A 469 -10.52 0.95 11.36
CA LEU A 469 -10.61 0.36 12.70
C LEU A 469 -11.28 -1.02 12.69
N SER A 470 -12.28 -1.26 11.83
CA SER A 470 -12.96 -2.55 11.70
C SER A 470 -12.05 -3.66 11.13
N LYS A 471 -10.92 -3.29 10.50
CA LYS A 471 -9.88 -4.27 10.13
C LYS A 471 -9.16 -4.86 11.36
N HIS A 472 -9.23 -4.19 12.52
CA HIS A 472 -8.63 -4.64 13.77
C HIS A 472 -9.66 -5.37 14.66
N PRO A 473 -9.33 -6.52 15.28
CA PRO A 473 -10.27 -7.26 16.13
C PRO A 473 -10.92 -6.43 17.24
N ARG A 474 -10.12 -5.66 17.99
CA ARG A 474 -10.66 -4.76 19.03
C ARG A 474 -11.54 -3.65 18.47
N GLY A 475 -11.27 -3.19 17.24
CA GLY A 475 -12.11 -2.16 16.61
C GLY A 475 -13.47 -2.69 16.20
N ARG A 476 -13.55 -3.97 15.77
CA ARG A 476 -14.83 -4.66 15.53
C ARG A 476 -15.65 -4.79 16.81
N ALA A 477 -15.01 -5.24 17.91
CA ALA A 477 -15.68 -5.34 19.21
C ALA A 477 -16.20 -3.98 19.69
N ALA A 478 -15.37 -2.94 19.65
CA ALA A 478 -15.75 -1.58 20.06
C ALA A 478 -16.92 -1.02 19.23
N LEU A 479 -17.01 -1.33 17.93
CA LEU A 479 -18.13 -0.92 17.08
C LEU A 479 -19.47 -1.56 17.52
N PHE A 480 -19.44 -2.82 17.96
CA PHE A 480 -20.61 -3.53 18.48
C PHE A 480 -20.99 -3.05 19.88
N GLU A 481 -20.01 -2.98 20.78
CA GLU A 481 -20.21 -2.53 22.17
C GLU A 481 -20.76 -1.10 22.24
N ALA A 482 -20.37 -0.24 21.31
CA ALA A 482 -20.90 1.12 21.19
C ALA A 482 -22.30 1.19 20.55
N GLY A 483 -22.90 0.07 20.13
CA GLY A 483 -24.19 0.05 19.43
C GLY A 483 -24.17 0.72 18.05
N GLY A 484 -22.99 0.85 17.44
CA GLY A 484 -22.77 1.68 16.25
C GLY A 484 -23.28 1.11 14.93
N VAL A 485 -23.66 -0.18 14.90
CA VAL A 485 -24.00 -0.89 13.66
C VAL A 485 -25.19 -0.25 12.95
N GLY A 486 -26.21 0.20 13.68
CA GLY A 486 -27.37 0.91 13.10
C GLY A 486 -26.95 2.20 12.39
N LEU A 487 -26.08 2.99 13.00
CA LEU A 487 -25.55 4.22 12.39
C LEU A 487 -24.73 3.94 11.13
N VAL A 488 -24.00 2.83 11.08
CA VAL A 488 -23.30 2.39 9.87
C VAL A 488 -24.30 2.05 8.77
N VAL A 489 -25.39 1.34 9.08
CA VAL A 489 -26.48 1.04 8.14
C VAL A 489 -27.11 2.33 7.60
N ASP A 490 -27.36 3.31 8.47
CA ASP A 490 -27.91 4.62 8.07
C ASP A 490 -27.01 5.33 7.06
N VAL A 491 -25.68 5.28 7.25
CA VAL A 491 -24.73 5.88 6.28
C VAL A 491 -24.78 5.20 4.92
N ILE A 492 -25.03 3.88 4.84
CA ILE A 492 -25.20 3.20 3.54
C ILE A 492 -26.44 3.76 2.82
N ASN A 493 -27.52 4.04 3.56
CA ASN A 493 -28.79 4.50 3.02
C ASN A 493 -28.75 5.99 2.62
N VAL A 494 -28.41 6.86 3.58
CA VAL A 494 -28.55 8.32 3.47
C VAL A 494 -27.22 9.08 3.45
N GLY A 495 -26.07 8.39 3.39
CA GLY A 495 -24.76 9.03 3.35
C GLY A 495 -24.63 10.04 2.21
N ALA A 496 -23.96 11.17 2.47
CA ALA A 496 -23.91 12.31 1.55
C ALA A 496 -23.12 12.02 0.27
N ARG A 497 -22.12 11.13 0.35
CA ARG A 497 -21.24 10.75 -0.76
C ARG A 497 -21.31 9.27 -1.06
N ALA A 498 -21.11 8.91 -2.33
CA ALA A 498 -21.07 7.52 -2.76
C ALA A 498 -19.94 6.75 -2.04
N GLU A 499 -18.78 7.38 -1.86
CA GLU A 499 -17.63 6.82 -1.14
C GLU A 499 -17.96 6.49 0.32
N ALA A 500 -18.73 7.37 1.00
CA ALA A 500 -19.13 7.13 2.37
C ALA A 500 -20.05 5.90 2.48
N ARG A 501 -21.02 5.77 1.57
CA ARG A 501 -21.90 4.58 1.48
C ARG A 501 -21.11 3.31 1.20
N GLN A 502 -20.13 3.38 0.29
CA GLN A 502 -19.23 2.28 -0.04
C GLN A 502 -18.39 1.86 1.16
N ASN A 503 -17.81 2.81 1.89
CA ASN A 503 -17.01 2.54 3.09
C ASN A 503 -17.85 1.95 4.21
N ALA A 504 -19.07 2.44 4.41
CA ALA A 504 -20.02 1.89 5.40
C ALA A 504 -20.40 0.44 5.08
N ALA A 505 -20.67 0.12 3.81
CA ALA A 505 -20.89 -1.26 3.40
C ALA A 505 -19.67 -2.14 3.71
N ALA A 506 -18.45 -1.66 3.44
CA ALA A 506 -17.23 -2.40 3.79
C ALA A 506 -17.05 -2.59 5.31
N VAL A 507 -17.51 -1.66 6.16
CA VAL A 507 -17.52 -1.86 7.62
C VAL A 507 -18.39 -3.07 7.96
N LEU A 508 -19.61 -3.16 7.42
CA LEU A 508 -20.50 -4.31 7.65
C LEU A 508 -19.87 -5.63 7.22
N PHE A 509 -19.13 -5.66 6.11
CA PHE A 509 -18.38 -6.85 5.72
C PHE A 509 -17.43 -7.30 6.83
N TYR A 510 -16.55 -6.42 7.34
CA TYR A 510 -15.61 -6.79 8.40
C TYR A 510 -16.32 -7.21 9.70
N LEU A 511 -17.45 -6.58 10.02
CA LEU A 511 -18.26 -6.92 11.18
C LEU A 511 -18.93 -8.30 11.04
N SER A 512 -19.47 -8.62 9.86
CA SER A 512 -20.14 -9.88 9.53
C SER A 512 -19.22 -11.10 9.44
N SER A 513 -17.90 -10.91 9.55
CA SER A 513 -16.92 -12.01 9.60
C SER A 513 -17.04 -12.90 10.84
N ASN A 514 -17.74 -12.44 11.89
CA ASN A 514 -18.12 -13.25 13.06
C ASN A 514 -19.59 -13.67 12.92
N ALA A 515 -19.90 -14.94 13.19
CA ALA A 515 -21.26 -15.49 13.07
C ALA A 515 -22.26 -14.82 14.03
N GLU A 516 -21.85 -14.51 15.26
CA GLU A 516 -22.69 -13.83 16.26
C GLU A 516 -23.05 -12.42 15.80
N HIS A 517 -22.05 -11.67 15.36
CA HIS A 517 -22.21 -10.34 14.77
C HIS A 517 -23.11 -10.38 13.53
N ALA A 518 -22.96 -11.37 12.65
CA ALA A 518 -23.77 -11.51 11.44
C ALA A 518 -25.25 -11.76 11.76
N GLU A 519 -25.54 -12.53 12.82
CA GLU A 519 -26.92 -12.72 13.29
C GLU A 519 -27.50 -11.40 13.83
N GLU A 520 -26.76 -10.67 14.67
CA GLU A 520 -27.18 -9.38 15.21
C GLU A 520 -27.41 -8.33 14.14
N ILE A 521 -26.47 -8.15 13.20
CA ILE A 521 -26.64 -7.25 12.06
C ILE A 521 -27.91 -7.62 11.28
N GLY A 522 -28.16 -8.92 11.09
CA GLY A 522 -29.35 -9.41 10.40
C GLY A 522 -30.67 -9.13 11.14
N ARG A 523 -30.65 -8.83 12.45
CA ARG A 523 -31.83 -8.41 13.22
C ARG A 523 -32.17 -6.93 13.00
N ILE A 524 -31.23 -6.11 12.53
CA ILE A 524 -31.47 -4.71 12.20
C ILE A 524 -32.34 -4.65 10.93
N PRO A 525 -33.56 -4.08 10.99
CA PRO A 525 -34.53 -4.15 9.89
C PRO A 525 -33.99 -3.67 8.54
N GLU A 526 -33.26 -2.55 8.52
CA GLU A 526 -32.78 -1.90 7.30
C GLU A 526 -31.42 -2.41 6.80
N ALA A 527 -30.73 -3.28 7.54
CA ALA A 527 -29.37 -3.72 7.18
C ALA A 527 -29.34 -4.49 5.85
N ILE A 528 -30.22 -5.48 5.69
CA ILE A 528 -30.30 -6.28 4.46
C ILE A 528 -30.95 -5.49 3.31
N PRO A 529 -32.11 -4.81 3.49
CA PRO A 529 -32.72 -3.97 2.45
C PRO A 529 -31.76 -2.95 1.84
N THR A 530 -31.01 -2.23 2.68
CA THR A 530 -30.10 -1.18 2.21
C THR A 530 -28.92 -1.77 1.42
N LEU A 531 -28.39 -2.93 1.83
CA LEU A 531 -27.38 -3.65 1.05
C LEU A 531 -27.94 -4.07 -0.31
N VAL A 532 -29.16 -4.63 -0.37
CA VAL A 532 -29.80 -5.03 -1.63
C VAL A 532 -30.04 -3.84 -2.55
N GLN A 533 -30.43 -2.69 -2.01
CA GLN A 533 -30.55 -1.46 -2.78
C GLN A 533 -29.19 -1.01 -3.33
N LEU A 534 -28.12 -1.05 -2.52
CA LEU A 534 -26.78 -0.70 -2.98
C LEU A 534 -26.25 -1.65 -4.07
N ILE A 535 -26.63 -2.94 -4.05
CA ILE A 535 -26.35 -3.89 -5.14
C ILE A 535 -27.02 -3.47 -6.45
N ARG A 536 -28.25 -2.94 -6.37
CA ARG A 536 -29.04 -2.52 -7.54
C ARG A 536 -28.54 -1.19 -8.11
N ASP A 537 -28.43 -0.19 -7.25
CA ASP A 537 -28.31 1.22 -7.65
C ASP A 537 -26.90 1.79 -7.43
N GLY A 538 -26.03 1.08 -6.71
CA GLY A 538 -24.70 1.56 -6.35
C GLY A 538 -23.72 1.59 -7.52
N ALA A 539 -22.65 2.39 -7.36
CA ALA A 539 -21.48 2.29 -8.23
C ALA A 539 -20.76 0.95 -8.06
N HIS A 540 -19.90 0.57 -9.01
CA HIS A 540 -19.19 -0.73 -9.03
C HIS A 540 -18.62 -1.17 -7.67
N ARG A 541 -17.84 -0.30 -7.00
CA ARG A 541 -17.27 -0.60 -5.67
C ARG A 541 -18.33 -0.79 -4.59
N GLY A 542 -19.41 -0.02 -4.65
CA GLY A 542 -20.53 -0.11 -3.72
C GLY A 542 -21.28 -1.43 -3.87
N ARG A 543 -21.55 -1.84 -5.11
CA ARG A 543 -22.15 -3.14 -5.42
C ARG A 543 -21.30 -4.27 -4.86
N LYS A 544 -19.98 -4.26 -5.14
CA LYS A 544 -19.06 -5.29 -4.64
C LYS A 544 -19.02 -5.35 -3.11
N ASN A 545 -18.85 -4.22 -2.43
CA ASN A 545 -18.89 -4.16 -0.97
C ASN A 545 -20.22 -4.68 -0.40
N ALA A 546 -21.34 -4.31 -1.03
CA ALA A 546 -22.65 -4.75 -0.58
C ALA A 546 -22.85 -6.26 -0.76
N MET A 547 -22.39 -6.82 -1.88
CA MET A 547 -22.42 -8.24 -2.19
C MET A 547 -21.61 -9.05 -1.18
N VAL A 548 -20.35 -8.67 -0.95
CA VAL A 548 -19.49 -9.40 0.00
C VAL A 548 -20.02 -9.28 1.44
N SER A 549 -20.59 -8.13 1.81
CA SER A 549 -21.26 -7.96 3.12
C SER A 549 -22.49 -8.84 3.25
N LEU A 550 -23.35 -8.87 2.23
CA LEU A 550 -24.55 -9.71 2.22
C LEU A 550 -24.17 -11.20 2.28
N TYR A 551 -23.10 -11.60 1.59
CA TYR A 551 -22.58 -12.97 1.66
C TYR A 551 -22.18 -13.34 3.10
N GLY A 552 -21.48 -12.44 3.81
CA GLY A 552 -21.15 -12.60 5.23
C GLY A 552 -22.39 -12.76 6.12
N LEU A 553 -23.43 -11.94 5.90
CA LEU A 553 -24.69 -12.06 6.65
C LEU A 553 -25.45 -13.36 6.37
N LEU A 554 -25.35 -13.89 5.14
CA LEU A 554 -25.91 -15.18 4.75
C LEU A 554 -25.12 -16.39 5.27
N GLN A 555 -24.10 -16.18 6.11
CA GLN A 555 -23.58 -17.26 6.94
C GLN A 555 -24.61 -17.69 7.98
N CYS A 556 -25.51 -16.79 8.39
CA CYS A 556 -26.65 -17.13 9.24
C CYS A 556 -27.87 -17.54 8.40
N ALA A 557 -28.39 -18.74 8.63
CA ALA A 557 -29.55 -19.27 7.90
C ALA A 557 -30.80 -18.38 8.04
N SER A 558 -31.01 -17.76 9.21
CA SER A 558 -32.17 -16.89 9.48
C SER A 558 -32.20 -15.62 8.62
N ASN A 559 -31.07 -15.21 8.04
CA ASN A 559 -30.96 -14.04 7.18
C ASN A 559 -31.37 -14.32 5.72
N HIS A 560 -31.45 -15.59 5.30
CA HIS A 560 -31.78 -15.92 3.91
C HIS A 560 -33.20 -15.48 3.54
N GLY A 561 -34.18 -15.77 4.40
CA GLY A 561 -35.57 -15.36 4.17
C GLY A 561 -35.70 -13.83 4.06
N LYS A 562 -35.00 -13.09 4.93
CA LYS A 562 -34.97 -11.63 4.91
C LYS A 562 -34.35 -11.07 3.62
N ALA A 563 -33.25 -11.66 3.15
CA ALA A 563 -32.61 -11.27 1.90
C ALA A 563 -33.50 -11.54 0.68
N VAL A 564 -34.20 -12.67 0.65
CA VAL A 564 -35.18 -12.97 -0.41
C VAL A 564 -36.33 -11.96 -0.38
N ALA A 565 -36.90 -11.67 0.80
CA ALA A 565 -37.98 -10.71 0.97
C ALA A 565 -37.58 -9.27 0.58
N ALA A 566 -36.33 -8.88 0.85
CA ALA A 566 -35.76 -7.60 0.43
C ALA A 566 -35.51 -7.51 -1.09
N GLY A 567 -35.70 -8.59 -1.84
CA GLY A 567 -35.51 -8.62 -3.29
C GLY A 567 -34.07 -8.85 -3.74
N ALA A 568 -33.23 -9.50 -2.92
CA ALA A 568 -31.83 -9.79 -3.27
C ALA A 568 -31.72 -10.56 -4.60
N VAL A 569 -32.56 -11.58 -4.80
CA VAL A 569 -32.59 -12.38 -6.04
C VAL A 569 -32.94 -11.51 -7.25
N ALA A 570 -33.82 -10.53 -7.08
CA ALA A 570 -34.18 -9.61 -8.15
C ALA A 570 -33.03 -8.67 -8.53
N ALA A 571 -32.34 -8.10 -7.54
CA ALA A 571 -31.19 -7.24 -7.76
C ALA A 571 -30.03 -7.99 -8.44
N LEU A 572 -29.66 -9.15 -7.92
CA LEU A 572 -28.58 -10.00 -8.47
C LEU A 572 -28.92 -10.52 -9.88
N GLY A 573 -30.16 -10.95 -10.10
CA GLY A 573 -30.63 -11.36 -11.42
C GLY A 573 -30.64 -10.20 -12.42
N GLY A 574 -30.96 -8.97 -11.97
CA GLY A 574 -30.86 -7.77 -12.78
C GLY A 574 -29.43 -7.56 -13.31
N LEU A 575 -28.42 -7.68 -12.44
CA LEU A 575 -27.00 -7.56 -12.83
C LEU A 575 -26.59 -8.60 -13.88
N LEU A 576 -27.02 -9.85 -13.75
CA LEU A 576 -26.70 -10.92 -14.70
C LEU A 576 -27.38 -10.75 -16.07
N LEU A 577 -28.59 -10.18 -16.06
CA LEU A 577 -29.39 -9.94 -17.27
C LEU A 577 -29.04 -8.61 -17.95
N SER A 578 -28.42 -7.67 -17.25
CA SER A 578 -28.02 -6.35 -17.78
C SER A 578 -26.60 -6.30 -18.36
N VAL A 579 -25.84 -7.40 -18.33
CA VAL A 579 -24.45 -7.45 -18.82
C VAL A 579 -24.39 -6.96 -20.27
N SER A 580 -23.74 -5.83 -20.49
CA SER A 580 -23.64 -5.20 -21.81
C SER A 580 -22.36 -5.63 -22.53
N VAL A 581 -22.37 -5.58 -23.87
CA VAL A 581 -21.21 -5.98 -24.69
C VAL A 581 -20.01 -5.02 -24.52
N VAL A 582 -20.24 -3.83 -23.96
CA VAL A 582 -19.32 -2.69 -23.96
C VAL A 582 -18.27 -2.76 -22.83
N ASP A 583 -18.54 -3.46 -21.72
CA ASP A 583 -17.66 -3.51 -20.53
C ASP A 583 -17.46 -4.94 -19.95
N ARG A 584 -17.37 -5.94 -20.85
CA ARG A 584 -17.35 -7.39 -20.54
C ARG A 584 -16.56 -7.79 -19.30
N ASP A 585 -15.28 -7.43 -19.21
CA ASP A 585 -14.42 -7.85 -18.08
C ASP A 585 -14.81 -7.22 -16.71
N ARG A 586 -15.45 -6.03 -16.66
CA ARG A 586 -15.94 -5.42 -15.39
C ARG A 586 -17.25 -6.07 -14.96
N ASP A 587 -18.12 -6.30 -15.94
CA ASP A 587 -19.40 -6.94 -15.71
C ASP A 587 -19.24 -8.44 -15.38
N ASP A 588 -18.18 -9.10 -15.88
CA ASP A 588 -17.89 -10.51 -15.61
C ASP A 588 -17.50 -10.77 -14.14
N ASP A 589 -16.75 -9.87 -13.51
CA ASP A 589 -16.40 -9.96 -12.08
C ASP A 589 -17.65 -9.83 -11.19
N LEU A 590 -18.50 -8.83 -11.47
CA LEU A 590 -19.78 -8.65 -10.75
C LEU A 590 -20.76 -9.79 -11.02
N ALA A 591 -20.79 -10.32 -12.25
CA ALA A 591 -21.60 -11.47 -12.60
C ALA A 591 -21.18 -12.72 -11.82
N SER A 592 -19.87 -12.97 -11.70
CA SER A 592 -19.36 -14.07 -10.88
C SER A 592 -19.78 -13.93 -9.42
N ASP A 593 -19.56 -12.75 -8.82
CA ASP A 593 -19.98 -12.48 -7.44
C ASP A 593 -21.50 -12.63 -7.27
N ALA A 594 -22.29 -12.29 -8.31
CA ALA A 594 -23.75 -12.39 -8.26
C ALA A 594 -24.23 -13.84 -8.30
N VAL A 595 -23.61 -14.68 -9.14
CA VAL A 595 -23.87 -16.12 -9.15
C VAL A 595 -23.49 -16.74 -7.80
N THR A 596 -22.37 -16.33 -7.18
CA THR A 596 -21.97 -16.80 -5.85
C THR A 596 -23.04 -16.54 -4.80
N LEU A 597 -23.59 -15.32 -4.76
CA LEU A 597 -24.67 -14.96 -3.84
C LEU A 597 -25.99 -15.67 -4.15
N LEU A 598 -26.34 -15.83 -5.43
CA LEU A 598 -27.52 -16.58 -5.83
C LEU A 598 -27.40 -18.06 -5.42
N ALA A 599 -26.23 -18.68 -5.62
CA ALA A 599 -25.93 -20.04 -5.18
C ALA A 599 -26.13 -20.16 -3.66
N ARG A 600 -25.63 -19.19 -2.89
CA ARG A 600 -25.78 -19.14 -1.43
C ARG A 600 -27.26 -19.01 -1.01
N LEU A 601 -28.01 -18.08 -1.61
CA LEU A 601 -29.44 -17.92 -1.35
C LEU A 601 -30.24 -19.18 -1.69
N ALA A 602 -29.91 -19.83 -2.81
CA ALA A 602 -30.54 -21.06 -3.27
C ALA A 602 -30.21 -22.28 -2.40
N GLU A 603 -29.27 -22.19 -1.44
CA GLU A 603 -29.11 -23.24 -0.44
C GLU A 603 -30.39 -23.44 0.40
N GLN A 604 -31.22 -22.40 0.51
CA GLN A 604 -32.53 -22.44 1.17
C GLN A 604 -33.67 -22.51 0.15
N PRO A 605 -34.79 -23.19 0.48
CA PRO A 605 -35.89 -23.41 -0.45
C PRO A 605 -36.51 -22.09 -0.94
N ALA A 606 -36.70 -21.10 -0.06
CA ALA A 606 -37.24 -19.79 -0.46
C ALA A 606 -36.37 -19.07 -1.51
N GLY A 607 -35.04 -19.15 -1.37
CA GLY A 607 -34.13 -18.56 -2.34
C GLY A 607 -34.12 -19.31 -3.67
N ALA A 608 -34.15 -20.64 -3.64
CA ALA A 608 -34.23 -21.45 -4.84
C ALA A 608 -35.52 -21.19 -5.62
N GLN A 609 -36.67 -21.14 -4.93
CA GLN A 609 -37.95 -20.80 -5.55
C GLN A 609 -37.97 -19.39 -6.13
N ALA A 610 -37.39 -18.41 -5.44
CA ALA A 610 -37.26 -17.05 -5.95
C ALA A 610 -36.38 -16.97 -7.22
N VAL A 611 -35.32 -17.80 -7.32
CA VAL A 611 -34.50 -17.89 -8.54
C VAL A 611 -35.30 -18.51 -9.68
N LEU A 612 -36.01 -19.61 -9.43
CA LEU A 612 -36.83 -20.31 -10.43
C LEU A 612 -37.99 -19.46 -10.94
N ALA A 613 -38.56 -18.62 -10.08
CA ALA A 613 -39.66 -17.73 -10.44
C ALA A 613 -39.24 -16.57 -11.35
N ARG A 614 -37.94 -16.29 -11.50
CA ARG A 614 -37.44 -15.21 -12.38
C ARG A 614 -37.20 -15.73 -13.81
N PRO A 615 -37.96 -15.25 -14.80
CA PRO A 615 -37.80 -15.69 -16.19
C PRO A 615 -36.40 -15.41 -16.71
N GLY A 616 -35.84 -16.36 -17.47
CA GLY A 616 -34.53 -16.22 -18.13
C GLY A 616 -33.30 -16.33 -17.21
N LEU A 617 -33.46 -16.24 -15.88
CA LEU A 617 -32.32 -16.25 -14.96
C LEU A 617 -31.57 -17.59 -14.97
N VAL A 618 -32.30 -18.72 -14.95
CA VAL A 618 -31.68 -20.06 -15.03
C VAL A 618 -30.93 -20.24 -16.36
N ALA A 619 -31.50 -19.75 -17.47
CA ALA A 619 -30.85 -19.79 -18.77
C ALA A 619 -29.57 -18.97 -18.81
N ARG A 620 -29.59 -17.78 -18.21
CA ARG A 620 -28.41 -16.94 -18.10
C ARG A 620 -27.30 -17.58 -17.25
N VAL A 621 -27.65 -18.32 -16.20
CA VAL A 621 -26.68 -19.10 -15.39
C VAL A 621 -26.07 -20.24 -16.20
N VAL A 622 -26.86 -20.96 -17.01
CA VAL A 622 -26.35 -22.02 -17.90
C VAL A 622 -25.43 -21.44 -18.99
N GLU A 623 -25.78 -20.27 -19.53
CA GLU A 623 -24.93 -19.57 -20.48
C GLU A 623 -23.61 -19.13 -19.82
N ALA A 624 -23.67 -18.54 -18.63
CA ALA A 624 -22.49 -18.14 -17.86
C ALA A 624 -21.58 -19.34 -17.54
N LEU A 625 -22.15 -20.52 -17.26
CA LEU A 625 -21.39 -21.76 -17.09
C LEU A 625 -20.59 -22.13 -18.36
N ALA A 626 -21.21 -21.96 -19.54
CA ALA A 626 -20.59 -22.27 -20.82
C ALA A 626 -19.51 -21.24 -21.22
N THR A 627 -19.74 -19.95 -20.94
CA THR A 627 -18.87 -18.85 -21.37
C THR A 627 -17.81 -18.44 -20.36
N SER A 628 -17.98 -18.76 -19.07
CA SER A 628 -17.04 -18.34 -18.01
C SER A 628 -15.64 -18.91 -18.24
N ALA A 629 -14.63 -18.03 -18.27
CA ALA A 629 -13.23 -18.45 -18.23
C ALA A 629 -12.78 -18.85 -16.82
N SER A 630 -13.48 -18.38 -15.78
CA SER A 630 -13.17 -18.62 -14.37
C SER A 630 -13.65 -20.00 -13.92
N ARG A 631 -12.72 -20.85 -13.43
CA ARG A 631 -13.05 -22.16 -12.82
C ARG A 631 -14.02 -22.02 -11.66
N SER A 632 -13.85 -20.96 -10.89
CA SER A 632 -14.72 -20.60 -9.78
C SER A 632 -16.12 -20.19 -10.22
N GLY A 633 -16.24 -19.35 -11.25
CA GLY A 633 -17.54 -18.94 -11.78
C GLY A 633 -18.34 -20.17 -12.21
N LYS A 634 -17.64 -21.14 -12.84
CA LYS A 634 -18.21 -22.44 -13.19
C LYS A 634 -18.65 -23.25 -11.97
N ASP A 635 -17.85 -23.33 -10.90
CA ASP A 635 -18.23 -24.05 -9.67
C ASP A 635 -19.50 -23.47 -9.03
N HIS A 636 -19.61 -22.14 -8.93
CA HIS A 636 -20.80 -21.50 -8.38
C HIS A 636 -22.04 -21.68 -9.26
N CYS A 637 -21.90 -21.63 -10.59
CA CYS A 637 -23.00 -21.93 -11.50
C CYS A 637 -23.53 -23.35 -11.23
N VAL A 638 -22.64 -24.35 -11.16
CA VAL A 638 -23.04 -25.73 -10.88
C VAL A 638 -23.63 -25.87 -9.48
N ALA A 639 -23.05 -25.21 -8.46
CA ALA A 639 -23.57 -25.23 -7.10
C ALA A 639 -25.00 -24.65 -7.01
N LEU A 640 -25.26 -23.56 -7.73
CA LEU A 640 -26.59 -22.97 -7.87
C LEU A 640 -27.55 -23.98 -8.53
N LEU A 641 -27.19 -24.50 -9.71
CA LEU A 641 -28.04 -25.45 -10.46
C LEU A 641 -28.38 -26.71 -9.65
N VAL A 642 -27.41 -27.27 -8.92
CA VAL A 642 -27.64 -28.41 -8.00
C VAL A 642 -28.63 -28.03 -6.89
N SER A 643 -28.49 -26.83 -6.32
CA SER A 643 -29.40 -26.35 -5.28
C SER A 643 -30.83 -26.12 -5.81
N LEU A 644 -30.96 -25.66 -7.05
CA LEU A 644 -32.25 -25.52 -7.73
C LEU A 644 -32.91 -26.90 -7.97
N CYS A 645 -32.16 -27.92 -8.40
CA CYS A 645 -32.69 -29.28 -8.52
C CYS A 645 -33.15 -29.83 -7.17
N ARG A 646 -32.34 -29.64 -6.12
CA ARG A 646 -32.65 -30.14 -4.78
C ARG A 646 -33.97 -29.58 -4.23
N HIS A 647 -34.26 -28.31 -4.48
CA HIS A 647 -35.44 -27.62 -3.94
C HIS A 647 -36.60 -27.48 -4.93
N GLY A 648 -36.36 -27.67 -6.23
CA GLY A 648 -37.36 -27.61 -7.29
C GLY A 648 -37.81 -28.97 -7.82
N GLY A 649 -37.12 -30.06 -7.45
CA GLY A 649 -37.47 -31.43 -7.80
C GLY A 649 -37.40 -31.73 -9.30
N ASP A 650 -38.10 -32.79 -9.71
CA ASP A 650 -38.03 -33.34 -11.07
C ASP A 650 -38.39 -32.35 -12.16
N LYS A 651 -39.31 -31.41 -11.91
CA LYS A 651 -39.68 -30.36 -12.87
C LYS A 651 -38.48 -29.50 -13.27
N VAL A 652 -37.60 -29.20 -12.31
CA VAL A 652 -36.38 -28.42 -12.57
C VAL A 652 -35.32 -29.29 -13.24
N VAL A 653 -35.19 -30.56 -12.85
CA VAL A 653 -34.28 -31.51 -13.52
C VAL A 653 -34.65 -31.65 -15.00
N ALA A 654 -35.95 -31.82 -15.30
CA ALA A 654 -36.50 -31.87 -16.65
C ALA A 654 -36.27 -30.57 -17.45
N LEU A 655 -36.36 -29.42 -16.78
CA LEU A 655 -36.07 -28.12 -17.39
C LEU A 655 -34.59 -28.05 -17.78
N LEU A 656 -33.69 -28.33 -16.83
CA LEU A 656 -32.23 -28.29 -17.05
C LEU A 656 -31.78 -29.26 -18.14
N GLY A 657 -32.30 -30.49 -18.15
CA GLY A 657 -31.99 -31.50 -19.17
C GLY A 657 -32.30 -31.06 -20.60
N ARG A 658 -33.28 -30.17 -20.78
CA ARG A 658 -33.66 -29.59 -22.08
C ARG A 658 -32.86 -28.34 -22.46
N MET A 659 -32.02 -27.80 -21.57
CA MET A 659 -31.30 -26.57 -21.84
C MET A 659 -30.09 -26.81 -22.75
N PRO A 660 -30.00 -26.11 -23.89
CA PRO A 660 -28.91 -26.30 -24.83
C PRO A 660 -27.58 -25.94 -24.17
N GLY A 661 -26.55 -26.74 -24.43
CA GLY A 661 -25.18 -26.49 -23.95
C GLY A 661 -24.90 -26.85 -22.49
N LEU A 662 -25.91 -27.19 -21.68
CA LEU A 662 -25.68 -27.58 -20.27
C LEU A 662 -24.92 -28.91 -20.18
N MET A 663 -25.42 -29.95 -20.84
CA MET A 663 -24.82 -31.29 -20.79
C MET A 663 -23.38 -31.29 -21.31
N SER A 664 -23.13 -30.63 -22.45
CA SER A 664 -21.78 -30.50 -23.00
C SER A 664 -20.85 -29.78 -22.02
N SER A 665 -21.28 -28.66 -21.43
CA SER A 665 -20.48 -27.92 -20.44
C SER A 665 -20.16 -28.75 -19.20
N LEU A 666 -21.10 -29.57 -18.71
CA LEU A 666 -20.89 -30.47 -17.58
C LEU A 666 -19.92 -31.60 -17.92
N TYR A 667 -20.03 -32.22 -19.09
CA TYR A 667 -19.10 -33.26 -19.54
C TYR A 667 -17.68 -32.72 -19.72
N THR A 668 -17.53 -31.59 -20.41
CA THR A 668 -16.24 -30.92 -20.58
C THR A 668 -15.62 -30.59 -19.23
N MET A 669 -16.41 -30.05 -18.29
CA MET A 669 -15.92 -29.77 -16.94
C MET A 669 -15.43 -31.01 -16.18
N VAL A 670 -16.10 -32.16 -16.34
CA VAL A 670 -15.68 -33.41 -15.71
C VAL A 670 -14.43 -33.98 -16.40
N ALA A 671 -14.33 -33.85 -17.72
CA ALA A 671 -13.20 -34.33 -18.54
C ALA A 671 -11.93 -33.49 -18.33
N ASP A 672 -12.06 -32.17 -18.23
CA ASP A 672 -10.94 -31.22 -18.06
C ASP A 672 -10.24 -31.32 -16.68
N GLY A 673 -10.74 -32.16 -15.76
CA GLY A 673 -10.08 -32.43 -14.49
C GLY A 673 -10.05 -31.24 -13.52
N GLY A 674 -11.21 -30.60 -13.31
CA GLY A 674 -11.40 -29.48 -12.39
C GLY A 674 -11.23 -29.79 -10.89
N SER A 675 -11.72 -28.92 -10.00
CA SER A 675 -11.64 -29.18 -8.56
C SER A 675 -12.41 -30.46 -8.17
N PRO A 676 -11.92 -31.31 -7.24
CA PRO A 676 -12.64 -32.51 -6.81
C PRO A 676 -14.08 -32.24 -6.40
N GLN A 677 -14.32 -31.10 -5.75
CA GLN A 677 -15.65 -30.69 -5.33
C GLN A 677 -16.54 -30.27 -6.50
N THR A 678 -15.97 -29.53 -7.46
CA THR A 678 -16.66 -29.09 -8.68
C THR A 678 -17.02 -30.28 -9.56
N CYS A 679 -16.07 -31.19 -9.80
CA CYS A 679 -16.31 -32.43 -10.53
C CYS A 679 -17.34 -33.30 -9.82
N LYS A 680 -17.31 -33.39 -8.48
CA LYS A 680 -18.32 -34.11 -7.70
C LYS A 680 -19.72 -33.51 -7.88
N ARG A 681 -19.86 -32.19 -7.81
CA ARG A 681 -21.14 -31.49 -8.03
C ARG A 681 -21.63 -31.63 -9.48
N ALA A 682 -20.74 -31.50 -10.45
CA ALA A 682 -21.07 -31.66 -11.87
C ALA A 682 -21.54 -33.09 -12.18
N ARG A 683 -20.84 -34.12 -11.67
CA ARG A 683 -21.28 -35.52 -11.77
C ARG A 683 -22.61 -35.76 -11.06
N ALA A 684 -22.82 -35.16 -9.89
CA ALA A 684 -24.10 -35.26 -9.19
C ALA A 684 -25.25 -34.69 -10.02
N LEU A 685 -25.04 -33.54 -10.66
CA LEU A 685 -26.03 -32.92 -11.54
C LEU A 685 -26.29 -33.76 -12.80
N LEU A 686 -25.24 -34.27 -13.46
CA LEU A 686 -25.35 -35.21 -14.59
C LEU A 686 -26.15 -36.45 -14.21
N ASN A 687 -25.84 -37.07 -13.06
CA ASN A 687 -26.54 -38.26 -12.59
C ASN A 687 -28.02 -37.97 -12.27
N LEU A 688 -28.35 -36.80 -11.73
CA LEU A 688 -29.74 -36.40 -11.52
C LEU A 688 -30.49 -36.29 -12.85
N ILE A 689 -29.90 -35.64 -13.84
CA ILE A 689 -30.50 -35.49 -15.19
C ILE A 689 -30.64 -36.86 -15.86
N HIS A 690 -29.61 -37.71 -15.85
CA HIS A 690 -29.67 -39.04 -16.44
C HIS A 690 -30.75 -39.91 -15.81
N ARG A 691 -30.79 -39.97 -14.46
CA ARG A 691 -31.82 -40.75 -13.75
C ARG A 691 -33.23 -40.32 -14.13
N HIS A 692 -33.47 -39.02 -14.30
CA HIS A 692 -34.77 -38.53 -14.72
C HIS A 692 -35.17 -39.08 -16.11
N TYR A 693 -34.26 -39.06 -17.09
CA TYR A 693 -34.52 -39.62 -18.42
C TYR A 693 -34.57 -41.16 -18.45
N GLU A 694 -33.82 -41.85 -17.59
CA GLU A 694 -33.88 -43.30 -17.45
C GLU A 694 -35.23 -43.76 -16.88
N MET A 695 -35.79 -43.01 -15.93
CA MET A 695 -37.09 -43.30 -15.32
C MET A 695 -38.27 -42.91 -16.24
N ASP A 696 -38.16 -41.80 -16.99
CA ASP A 696 -39.18 -41.40 -17.98
C ASP A 696 -39.16 -42.29 -19.25
N GLY A 697 -38.04 -42.97 -19.53
CA GLY A 697 -37.87 -43.87 -20.66
C GLY A 697 -38.34 -45.31 -20.41
N GLN A 698 -38.81 -45.66 -19.20
CA GLN A 698 -39.35 -46.99 -18.92
C GLN A 698 -40.83 -47.08 -19.34
N PRO A 699 -41.22 -47.98 -20.26
CA PRO A 699 -42.63 -48.24 -20.51
C PRO A 699 -43.29 -48.76 -19.22
N ALA A 700 -44.53 -48.35 -18.97
CA ALA A 700 -45.31 -48.64 -17.76
C ALA A 700 -45.54 -50.13 -17.42
N SER A 701 -44.94 -51.06 -18.17
CA SER A 701 -45.11 -52.51 -18.01
C SER A 701 -44.03 -53.19 -17.15
N ALA A 702 -43.11 -52.47 -16.50
CA ALA A 702 -42.01 -53.08 -15.74
C ALA A 702 -42.07 -52.86 -14.21
N SER A 703 -43.23 -52.53 -13.62
CA SER A 703 -43.37 -52.33 -12.17
C SER A 703 -43.50 -53.62 -11.34
N ALA A 704 -43.02 -54.76 -11.85
CA ALA A 704 -42.99 -55.99 -11.08
C ALA A 704 -41.76 -56.85 -11.42
N ALA A 705 -40.57 -56.43 -10.97
CA ALA A 705 -39.56 -57.35 -10.45
C ALA A 705 -38.28 -56.62 -9.97
N SER A 706 -37.89 -57.01 -8.76
CA SER A 706 -36.53 -57.06 -8.23
C SER A 706 -35.93 -55.81 -7.58
N GLU A 707 -35.91 -55.90 -6.25
CA GLU A 707 -34.97 -55.28 -5.33
C GLU A 707 -33.48 -55.50 -5.73
N ALA A 708 -32.66 -54.61 -5.17
CA ALA A 708 -31.24 -54.72 -4.86
C ALA A 708 -30.22 -54.80 -6.03
N GLY A 709 -29.46 -53.72 -6.21
CA GLY A 709 -28.17 -53.75 -6.90
C GLY A 709 -27.67 -52.37 -7.30
N GLU A 710 -26.77 -51.78 -6.50
CA GLU A 710 -25.93 -50.65 -6.90
C GLU A 710 -25.22 -50.96 -8.22
N ARG A 711 -25.58 -50.25 -9.30
CA ARG A 711 -24.78 -50.21 -10.52
C ARG A 711 -24.00 -48.90 -10.59
N VAL A 712 -22.72 -49.02 -10.27
CA VAL A 712 -21.67 -48.04 -10.57
C VAL A 712 -21.47 -48.01 -12.09
N VAL A 713 -21.70 -46.87 -12.73
CA VAL A 713 -21.39 -46.66 -14.15
C VAL A 713 -19.88 -46.43 -14.30
N ARG A 714 -19.19 -47.38 -14.94
CA ARG A 714 -17.84 -47.19 -15.49
C ARG A 714 -17.97 -46.39 -16.79
N VAL A 715 -17.27 -45.27 -16.86
CA VAL A 715 -16.97 -44.56 -18.11
C VAL A 715 -15.70 -45.20 -18.67
N LEU A 716 -15.74 -45.69 -19.91
CA LEU A 716 -14.56 -46.04 -20.71
C LEU A 716 -13.93 -44.77 -21.27
#